data_AF-A0A8J4XCP1-F1
#
_entry.id   AF-A0A8J4XCP1-F1
#
_cell.length_a   1.000
_cell.length_b   1.000
_cell.length_c   1.000
_cell.angle_alpha   90.00
_cell.angle_beta   90.00
_cell.angle_gamma   90.00
#
_symmetry.space_group_name_H-M   'P 1'
#
loop_
_entity.id
_entity.type
_entity.pdbx_description
1 polymer ?
#
loop_
_entity_poly.entity_id
_entity_poly.type
_entity_poly.pdbx_seq_one_letter_code
_entity_poly.pdbx_strand_id
1 'polypeptide(L)'
;ISYFSTCECLSDKRKYPSFLRTIPSDYFQSRALAEMVKHFGWTWVGALRRDDDYGNSGMAAFTEIAEQLGICLEYSLPYFRTYSKERVLRIIDQIKISTSRVIVGFFDTWDLETLLPVFFEHNITGYQWVGTEAWIVDPELAILDKNNILQGAIGLAIPKANVTGLEDFILDVKPLKSVGSAIFPEFWEAMFDCKYTVQNDSEGVPVCTGEEKLSDVRNTFTDMSLMPFLNNVYKGVYAIAHTLHKILGCKKTCPTKQQPDPSTISHYATCECLSDKRKYPTFLRTIPSDSYQSRALAEMIKHFGWTWLGAIRRDDDYGNNGMTAFTKIAEQLGICLEYSLPYFKNYSTEKVQKIIDQIKVSTSQVILGFLDNADLESLLPVFFEHNITGYQWVGTEAWIFDPKLAISDKNNILQGAIGLAIPKAKVTGMQDFILDIKPLKSVGSAIFPEFWETMFGCKYTVQNDSEGVPVCTGEEKLSDVESVFTDMSMMPIFSNVYKGVYAIAHALNNLLHCNKSCPTKQQPDPLTIWKDGDIVVGGAFPFYSSWETIDLSYVVMPPPMKCMSLDLRALQFSQTLIFAVEEINNSSSLLPGVSLGYKIYDTCSLAAQGIRIAMALVNGNENTILNNSCTKPAQVQAIIGETYSSVSMAIANSIGPFSIPIISHYATCECLSDKRKYPSFLRTIPSDYFQSRALAEMVKYFGWTWVGALRRDDDYGNSGMAAFTGIAEQLGICLEYSLPYFRTYSKERVLRIIDQIKISTSRVIIGFLDTWDLESLLQVFFEHNITGYQWVGTEAWIFDPELAKLDQKNILQGAIGLAIPKANVTGLEDFILDVKPLKSVGSAIFPEFWEAMFDCKYTVQNDSEGVPVCTGEEKLSDVRNTFTDMSLMPIFSNVYKGVYAIAHALNNLLHCNKTCSTKLQPDPLTIRAADVPCSLLGPHYPPQLSKEGDVIIGGVFSIHIKWDQTTTHVFTSVPQQPKCIGL
;
A
#
# COMPACT_ATOMS: atom_id res chain seq x y z
N ILE A 1 -8.56 -1.53 20.52
CA ILE A 1 -8.96 -2.83 21.08
C ILE A 1 -10.47 -2.75 21.33
N SER A 2 -11.29 -3.55 20.67
CA SER A 2 -12.74 -3.61 20.93
C SER A 2 -13.02 -4.50 22.14
N TYR A 3 -13.93 -4.09 23.02
CA TYR A 3 -14.26 -4.85 24.22
C TYR A 3 -15.37 -5.89 23.99
N PHE A 4 -16.17 -5.74 22.93
CA PHE A 4 -17.38 -6.54 22.72
C PHE A 4 -17.74 -6.87 21.26
N SER A 5 -16.87 -6.60 20.28
CA SER A 5 -17.12 -7.03 18.89
C SER A 5 -16.66 -8.47 18.68
N THR A 6 -17.60 -9.41 18.66
CA THR A 6 -17.33 -10.86 18.68
C THR A 6 -17.31 -11.51 17.30
N CYS A 7 -17.84 -10.85 16.26
CA CYS A 7 -17.92 -11.38 14.88
C CYS A 7 -16.64 -12.12 14.46
N GLU A 8 -16.79 -13.35 13.96
CA GLU A 8 -15.67 -14.12 13.44
C GLU A 8 -14.96 -13.37 12.31
N CYS A 9 -15.71 -12.65 11.48
CA CYS A 9 -15.21 -11.85 10.36
C CYS A 9 -14.07 -10.90 10.77
N LEU A 10 -14.08 -10.40 12.02
CA LEU A 10 -13.06 -9.50 12.55
C LEU A 10 -11.76 -10.21 13.00
N SER A 11 -11.75 -11.54 13.00
CA SER A 11 -10.56 -12.37 13.28
C SER A 11 -9.59 -12.42 12.11
N ASP A 12 -10.05 -12.10 10.91
CA ASP A 12 -9.22 -12.08 9.71
C ASP A 12 -8.21 -10.93 9.82
N LYS A 13 -7.00 -11.26 10.28
CA LYS A 13 -5.90 -10.31 10.41
C LYS A 13 -5.40 -9.76 9.07
N ARG A 14 -5.83 -10.32 7.93
CA ARG A 14 -5.57 -9.78 6.59
C ARG A 14 -6.54 -8.64 6.24
N LYS A 15 -7.80 -8.72 6.70
CA LYS A 15 -8.82 -7.66 6.55
C LYS A 15 -8.78 -6.62 7.67
N TYR A 16 -8.55 -7.04 8.92
CA TYR A 16 -8.58 -6.20 10.12
C TYR A 16 -7.30 -6.32 10.97
N PRO A 17 -6.12 -5.92 10.44
CA PRO A 17 -4.81 -6.17 11.09
C PRO A 17 -4.62 -5.45 12.44
N SER A 18 -5.23 -4.27 12.61
CA SER A 18 -5.18 -3.47 13.84
C SER A 18 -6.33 -3.79 14.80
N PHE A 19 -7.29 -4.61 14.38
CA PHE A 19 -8.40 -4.99 15.23
C PHE A 19 -7.93 -6.03 16.24
N LEU A 20 -7.92 -5.62 17.50
CA LEU A 20 -7.69 -6.47 18.66
C LEU A 20 -8.95 -6.44 19.50
N ARG A 21 -9.28 -7.54 20.17
CA ARG A 21 -10.41 -7.59 21.09
C ARG A 21 -10.07 -8.31 22.38
N THR A 22 -10.75 -7.95 23.45
CA THR A 22 -10.61 -8.62 24.75
C THR A 22 -11.61 -9.77 24.94
N ILE A 23 -12.64 -9.82 24.10
CA ILE A 23 -13.60 -10.91 24.03
C ILE A 23 -13.19 -11.95 22.97
N PRO A 24 -13.46 -13.26 23.16
CA PRO A 24 -13.19 -14.27 22.13
C PRO A 24 -13.97 -14.08 20.82
N SER A 25 -13.53 -14.78 19.78
CA SER A 25 -14.24 -14.86 18.49
C SER A 25 -15.51 -15.69 18.60
N ASP A 26 -16.56 -15.30 17.86
CA ASP A 26 -17.78 -16.10 17.67
C ASP A 26 -17.49 -17.47 17.07
N TYR A 27 -16.36 -17.67 16.39
CA TYR A 27 -15.91 -19.00 15.97
C TYR A 27 -15.85 -20.00 17.14
N PHE A 28 -15.26 -19.58 18.27
CA PHE A 28 -15.14 -20.44 19.45
C PHE A 28 -16.48 -20.63 20.16
N GLN A 29 -17.32 -19.60 20.16
CA GLN A 29 -18.67 -19.70 20.72
C GLN A 29 -19.53 -20.65 19.90
N SER A 30 -19.56 -20.47 18.58
CA SER A 30 -20.32 -21.30 17.64
C SER A 30 -19.91 -22.76 17.74
N ARG A 31 -18.61 -23.02 17.90
CA ARG A 31 -18.10 -24.36 18.18
C ARG A 31 -18.66 -24.94 19.47
N ALA A 32 -18.58 -24.19 20.57
CA ALA A 32 -19.05 -24.65 21.87
C ALA A 32 -20.58 -24.83 21.89
N LEU A 33 -21.34 -23.99 21.17
CA LEU A 33 -22.79 -24.18 20.99
C LEU A 33 -23.08 -25.47 20.22
N ALA A 34 -22.36 -25.76 19.13
CA ALA A 34 -22.54 -26.99 18.36
C ALA A 34 -22.15 -28.24 19.18
N GLU A 35 -21.05 -28.19 19.91
CA GLU A 35 -20.63 -29.26 20.83
C GLU A 35 -21.67 -29.47 21.96
N MET A 36 -22.26 -28.40 22.48
CA MET A 36 -23.33 -28.47 23.49
C MET A 36 -24.61 -29.11 22.91
N VAL A 37 -25.05 -28.68 21.72
CA VAL A 37 -26.19 -29.26 21.01
C VAL A 37 -25.97 -30.76 20.79
N LYS A 38 -24.76 -31.15 20.38
CA LYS A 38 -24.37 -32.56 20.22
C LYS A 38 -24.39 -33.32 21.54
N HIS A 39 -23.88 -32.72 22.62
CA HIS A 39 -23.79 -33.34 23.95
C HIS A 39 -25.17 -33.73 24.49
N PHE A 40 -26.18 -32.88 24.29
CA PHE A 40 -27.57 -33.18 24.67
C PHE A 40 -28.29 -34.12 23.70
N GLY A 41 -27.60 -34.62 22.67
CA GLY A 41 -28.14 -35.57 21.69
C GLY A 41 -29.10 -34.94 20.68
N TRP A 42 -29.14 -33.61 20.56
CA TRP A 42 -29.98 -32.93 19.59
C TRP A 42 -29.29 -32.95 18.23
N THR A 43 -29.87 -33.70 17.29
CA THR A 43 -29.34 -33.83 15.92
C THR A 43 -30.20 -33.09 14.88
N TRP A 44 -31.32 -32.50 15.31
CA TRP A 44 -32.25 -31.76 14.47
C TRP A 44 -32.65 -30.47 15.19
N VAL A 45 -32.19 -29.32 14.72
CA VAL A 45 -32.37 -28.02 15.39
C VAL A 45 -32.88 -26.94 14.44
N GLY A 46 -33.64 -25.98 14.97
CA GLY A 46 -34.00 -24.76 14.26
C GLY A 46 -33.01 -23.65 14.60
N ALA A 47 -32.84 -22.68 13.70
CA ALA A 47 -31.93 -21.57 13.92
C ALA A 47 -32.57 -20.24 13.54
N LEU A 48 -32.41 -19.25 14.41
CA LEU A 48 -32.77 -17.86 14.13
C LEU A 48 -31.53 -16.99 14.29
N ARG A 49 -31.31 -16.09 13.33
CA ARG A 49 -30.17 -15.19 13.30
C ARG A 49 -30.59 -13.77 13.03
N ARG A 50 -29.86 -12.81 13.62
CA ARG A 50 -29.98 -11.41 13.24
C ARG A 50 -29.56 -11.20 11.78
N ASP A 51 -30.29 -10.37 11.04
CA ASP A 51 -30.00 -10.04 9.64
C ASP A 51 -28.90 -8.97 9.53
N ASP A 52 -27.75 -9.27 10.10
CA ASP A 52 -26.54 -8.43 10.07
C ASP A 52 -25.27 -9.30 10.12
N ASP A 53 -24.09 -8.67 10.06
CA ASP A 53 -22.82 -9.40 10.00
C ASP A 53 -22.56 -10.26 11.25
N TYR A 54 -23.09 -9.88 12.43
CA TYR A 54 -22.97 -10.67 13.66
C TYR A 54 -23.79 -11.95 13.56
N GLY A 55 -25.10 -11.84 13.29
CA GLY A 55 -25.98 -13.00 13.19
C GLY A 55 -25.62 -13.90 12.01
N ASN A 56 -25.21 -13.32 10.89
CA ASN A 56 -24.86 -14.07 9.68
C ASN A 56 -23.55 -14.84 9.82
N SER A 57 -22.50 -14.20 10.35
CA SER A 57 -21.19 -14.84 10.50
C SER A 57 -21.21 -15.89 11.62
N GLY A 58 -21.83 -15.58 12.76
CA GLY A 58 -21.97 -16.54 13.87
C GLY A 58 -22.78 -17.77 13.46
N MET A 59 -23.88 -17.59 12.73
CA MET A 59 -24.67 -18.71 12.24
C MET A 59 -23.95 -19.54 11.17
N ALA A 60 -23.16 -18.90 10.30
CA ALA A 60 -22.36 -19.62 9.31
C ALA A 60 -21.33 -20.54 9.99
N ALA A 61 -20.61 -20.02 10.99
CA ALA A 61 -19.65 -20.78 11.78
C ALA A 61 -20.31 -21.92 12.54
N PHE A 62 -21.49 -21.68 13.15
CA PHE A 62 -22.26 -22.72 13.82
C PHE A 62 -22.70 -23.81 12.85
N THR A 63 -23.18 -23.44 11.67
CA THR A 63 -23.67 -24.37 10.65
C THR A 63 -22.55 -25.30 10.17
N GLU A 64 -21.37 -24.75 9.86
CA GLU A 64 -20.21 -25.55 9.43
C GLU A 64 -19.81 -26.60 10.48
N ILE A 65 -19.80 -26.22 11.76
CA ILE A 65 -19.40 -27.13 12.84
C ILE A 65 -20.52 -28.12 13.17
N ALA A 66 -21.77 -27.69 13.12
CA ALA A 66 -22.94 -28.54 13.28
C ALA A 66 -22.95 -29.67 12.24
N GLU A 67 -22.66 -29.36 10.97
CA GLU A 67 -22.53 -30.35 9.91
C GLU A 67 -21.42 -31.38 10.20
N GLN A 68 -20.25 -30.93 10.66
CA GLN A 68 -19.15 -31.81 11.05
C GLN A 68 -19.51 -32.73 12.22
N LEU A 69 -20.36 -32.27 13.13
CA LEU A 69 -20.83 -33.04 14.29
C LEU A 69 -22.07 -33.90 13.99
N GLY A 70 -22.59 -33.86 12.75
CA GLY A 70 -23.78 -34.59 12.33
C GLY A 70 -25.07 -34.05 12.95
N ILE A 71 -25.16 -32.73 13.11
CA ILE A 71 -26.35 -31.98 13.53
C ILE A 71 -26.90 -31.28 12.29
N CYS A 72 -28.20 -31.41 12.04
CA CYS A 72 -28.85 -30.79 10.90
C CYS A 72 -29.71 -29.61 11.33
N LEU A 73 -29.61 -28.51 10.58
CA LEU A 73 -30.47 -27.33 10.74
C LEU A 73 -31.72 -27.49 9.87
N GLU A 74 -32.89 -27.55 10.48
CA GLU A 74 -34.17 -27.63 9.76
C GLU A 74 -34.52 -26.30 9.08
N TYR A 75 -34.15 -25.18 9.70
CA TYR A 75 -34.26 -23.85 9.13
C TYR A 75 -33.19 -22.92 9.72
N SER A 76 -32.81 -21.90 8.96
CA SER A 76 -31.98 -20.78 9.42
C SER A 76 -32.59 -19.47 8.92
N LEU A 77 -33.34 -18.80 9.79
CA LEU A 77 -34.17 -17.66 9.40
C LEU A 77 -33.56 -16.33 9.88
N PRO A 78 -33.40 -15.34 8.98
CA PRO A 78 -32.97 -14.00 9.35
C PRO A 78 -34.10 -13.19 9.99
N TYR A 79 -33.77 -12.36 10.99
CA TYR A 79 -34.68 -11.40 11.61
C TYR A 79 -33.96 -10.09 11.93
N PHE A 80 -34.68 -8.98 11.84
CA PHE A 80 -34.24 -7.69 12.35
C PHE A 80 -35.46 -6.92 12.87
N ARG A 81 -35.34 -6.18 13.98
CA ARG A 81 -36.49 -5.52 14.65
C ARG A 81 -37.32 -4.56 13.79
N THR A 82 -36.77 -4.06 12.68
CA THR A 82 -37.48 -3.16 11.75
C THR A 82 -38.27 -3.90 10.68
N TYR A 83 -38.30 -5.24 10.71
CA TYR A 83 -39.06 -6.03 9.76
C TYR A 83 -40.56 -5.74 9.85
N SER A 84 -41.22 -5.72 8.68
CA SER A 84 -42.67 -5.59 8.62
C SER A 84 -43.35 -6.79 9.29
N LYS A 85 -44.54 -6.55 9.85
CA LYS A 85 -45.35 -7.59 10.51
C LYS A 85 -45.53 -8.84 9.64
N GLU A 86 -45.72 -8.66 8.33
CA GLU A 86 -45.84 -9.76 7.36
C GLU A 86 -44.60 -10.65 7.30
N ARG A 87 -43.40 -10.05 7.34
CA ARG A 87 -42.13 -10.78 7.30
C ARG A 87 -41.89 -11.54 8.60
N VAL A 88 -42.29 -10.96 9.74
CA VAL A 88 -42.23 -11.63 11.05
C VAL A 88 -43.19 -12.82 11.10
N LEU A 89 -44.42 -12.68 10.59
CA LEU A 89 -45.39 -13.79 10.53
C LEU A 89 -44.88 -14.97 9.71
N ARG A 90 -44.16 -14.74 8.61
CA ARG A 90 -43.53 -15.83 7.83
C ARG A 90 -42.51 -16.61 8.66
N ILE A 91 -41.77 -15.95 9.55
CA ILE A 91 -40.81 -16.60 10.45
C ILE A 91 -41.58 -17.48 11.45
N ILE A 92 -42.66 -16.96 12.03
CA ILE A 92 -43.54 -17.70 12.96
C ILE A 92 -44.13 -18.95 12.28
N ASP A 93 -44.64 -18.82 11.06
CA ASP A 93 -45.24 -19.94 10.33
C ASP A 93 -44.23 -21.07 10.08
N GLN A 94 -42.98 -20.72 9.73
CA GLN A 94 -41.90 -21.69 9.56
C GLN A 94 -41.52 -22.38 10.88
N ILE A 95 -41.43 -21.64 11.99
CA ILE A 95 -41.17 -22.23 13.32
C ILE A 95 -42.27 -23.23 13.72
N LYS A 96 -43.54 -22.95 13.37
CA LYS A 96 -44.69 -23.83 13.68
C LYS A 96 -44.73 -25.10 12.83
N ILE A 97 -44.33 -25.02 11.57
CA ILE A 97 -44.32 -26.16 10.65
C ILE A 97 -43.14 -27.10 10.97
N SER A 98 -42.07 -26.56 11.53
CA SER A 98 -40.88 -27.31 11.93
C SER A 98 -41.16 -28.38 12.99
N THR A 99 -40.47 -29.50 12.84
CA THR A 99 -40.49 -30.63 13.77
C THR A 99 -39.47 -30.49 14.91
N SER A 100 -38.46 -29.64 14.74
CA SER A 100 -37.49 -29.29 15.75
C SER A 100 -38.14 -28.64 16.97
N ARG A 101 -37.70 -29.07 18.16
CA ARG A 101 -38.07 -28.47 19.45
C ARG A 101 -36.92 -27.69 20.09
N VAL A 102 -35.81 -27.54 19.38
CA VAL A 102 -34.61 -26.81 19.84
C VAL A 102 -34.37 -25.64 18.89
N ILE A 103 -34.18 -24.44 19.44
CA ILE A 103 -33.90 -23.23 18.65
C ILE A 103 -32.59 -22.62 19.11
N VAL A 104 -31.64 -22.51 18.18
CA VAL A 104 -30.38 -21.79 18.37
C VAL A 104 -30.58 -20.33 17.93
N GLY A 105 -30.39 -19.40 18.86
CA GLY A 105 -30.67 -17.96 18.64
C GLY A 105 -29.42 -17.10 18.67
N PHE A 106 -29.02 -16.58 17.50
CA PHE A 106 -27.99 -15.53 17.36
C PHE A 106 -28.66 -14.16 17.24
N PHE A 107 -29.01 -13.57 18.37
CA PHE A 107 -29.71 -12.29 18.48
C PHE A 107 -28.97 -11.33 19.40
N ASP A 108 -29.30 -10.04 19.33
CA ASP A 108 -29.08 -9.15 20.47
C ASP A 108 -30.31 -9.13 21.39
N THR A 109 -30.16 -8.59 22.60
CA THR A 109 -31.24 -8.52 23.60
C THR A 109 -32.50 -7.87 23.03
N TRP A 110 -32.36 -6.71 22.39
CA TRP A 110 -33.48 -5.91 21.91
C TRP A 110 -34.31 -6.59 20.80
N ASP A 111 -33.66 -7.39 19.95
CA ASP A 111 -34.37 -8.18 18.93
C ASP A 111 -35.26 -9.23 19.60
N LEU A 112 -34.79 -9.88 20.68
CA LEU A 112 -35.59 -10.82 21.47
C LEU A 112 -36.69 -10.12 22.28
N GLU A 113 -36.42 -8.96 22.88
CA GLU A 113 -37.46 -8.16 23.55
C GLU A 113 -38.65 -7.86 22.64
N THR A 114 -38.35 -7.59 21.36
CA THR A 114 -39.37 -7.33 20.34
C THR A 114 -40.12 -8.62 19.94
N LEU A 115 -39.43 -9.75 19.92
CA LEU A 115 -40.00 -11.05 19.50
C LEU A 115 -40.79 -11.75 20.60
N LEU A 116 -40.45 -11.57 21.88
CA LEU A 116 -41.12 -12.27 23.00
C LEU A 116 -42.65 -12.07 23.03
N PRO A 117 -43.20 -10.85 22.90
CA PRO A 117 -44.65 -10.66 22.81
C PRO A 117 -45.26 -11.39 21.61
N VAL A 118 -44.58 -11.36 20.45
CA VAL A 118 -45.05 -11.99 19.21
C VAL A 118 -45.02 -13.51 19.32
N PHE A 119 -43.98 -14.09 19.91
CA PHE A 119 -43.89 -15.51 20.19
C PHE A 119 -45.01 -15.97 21.12
N PHE A 120 -45.35 -15.19 22.14
CA PHE A 120 -46.48 -15.48 23.01
C PHE A 120 -47.81 -15.42 22.28
N GLU A 121 -48.09 -14.33 21.56
CA GLU A 121 -49.34 -14.14 20.78
C GLU A 121 -49.59 -15.28 19.79
N HIS A 122 -48.52 -15.89 19.28
CA HIS A 122 -48.60 -16.97 18.30
C HIS A 122 -48.35 -18.37 18.90
N ASN A 123 -48.36 -18.56 20.23
CA ASN A 123 -48.16 -19.86 20.89
C ASN A 123 -46.81 -20.55 20.54
N ILE A 124 -45.74 -19.79 20.36
CA ILE A 124 -44.36 -20.33 20.25
C ILE A 124 -43.82 -20.54 21.68
N THR A 125 -44.27 -21.62 22.32
CA THR A 125 -43.90 -21.97 23.70
C THR A 125 -43.40 -23.41 23.79
N GLY A 126 -42.57 -23.73 24.79
CA GLY A 126 -42.08 -25.10 25.02
C GLY A 126 -40.92 -25.54 24.14
N TYR A 127 -40.23 -24.60 23.50
CA TYR A 127 -38.98 -24.84 22.78
C TYR A 127 -37.79 -24.75 23.73
N GLN A 128 -36.81 -25.63 23.55
CA GLN A 128 -35.52 -25.51 24.23
C GLN A 128 -34.66 -24.49 23.49
N TRP A 129 -34.40 -23.35 24.13
CA TRP A 129 -33.58 -22.31 23.56
C TRP A 129 -32.10 -22.52 23.86
N VAL A 130 -31.28 -22.30 22.85
CA VAL A 130 -29.83 -22.30 22.91
C VAL A 130 -29.32 -20.91 22.55
N GLY A 131 -28.77 -20.20 23.53
CA GLY A 131 -28.43 -18.78 23.40
C GLY A 131 -26.94 -18.46 23.35
N THR A 132 -26.65 -17.33 22.70
CA THR A 132 -25.32 -16.70 22.68
C THR A 132 -25.13 -15.81 23.92
N GLU A 133 -23.90 -15.37 24.15
CA GLU A 133 -23.53 -14.45 25.24
C GLU A 133 -24.25 -13.12 25.17
N ALA A 134 -24.74 -12.74 23.99
CA ALA A 134 -25.41 -11.47 23.75
C ALA A 134 -26.73 -11.31 24.50
N TRP A 135 -27.41 -12.41 24.88
CA TRP A 135 -28.73 -12.33 25.53
C TRP A 135 -28.98 -13.37 26.63
N ILE A 136 -28.23 -14.49 26.67
CA ILE A 136 -28.55 -15.61 27.57
C ILE A 136 -28.43 -15.27 29.06
N VAL A 137 -27.68 -14.23 29.41
CA VAL A 137 -27.50 -13.77 30.80
C VAL A 137 -28.11 -12.40 31.07
N ASP A 138 -28.91 -11.88 30.14
CA ASP A 138 -29.50 -10.57 30.26
C ASP A 138 -30.60 -10.55 31.35
N PRO A 139 -30.43 -9.79 32.45
CA PRO A 139 -31.41 -9.74 33.52
C PRO A 139 -32.69 -9.03 33.12
N GLU A 140 -32.65 -8.08 32.18
CA GLU A 140 -33.84 -7.37 31.69
C GLU A 140 -34.71 -8.30 30.85
N LEU A 141 -34.09 -9.11 29.98
CA LEU A 141 -34.81 -10.11 29.18
C LEU A 141 -35.53 -11.15 30.06
N ALA A 142 -34.89 -11.59 31.15
CA ALA A 142 -35.50 -12.49 32.12
C ALA A 142 -36.70 -11.87 32.86
N ILE A 143 -36.69 -10.54 33.09
CA ILE A 143 -37.82 -9.80 33.67
C ILE A 143 -38.94 -9.60 32.64
N LEU A 144 -38.59 -9.41 31.37
CA LEU A 144 -39.52 -9.19 30.26
C LEU A 144 -40.22 -10.46 29.80
N ASP A 145 -39.59 -11.63 29.95
CA ASP A 145 -40.18 -12.95 29.65
C ASP A 145 -41.21 -13.41 30.69
N LYS A 146 -42.24 -12.60 30.90
CA LYS A 146 -43.35 -12.88 31.85
C LYS A 146 -44.14 -14.14 31.51
N ASN A 147 -44.00 -14.64 30.28
CA ASN A 147 -44.72 -15.80 29.75
C ASN A 147 -43.86 -17.07 29.68
N ASN A 148 -42.66 -17.06 30.26
CA ASN A 148 -41.76 -18.23 30.35
C ASN A 148 -41.41 -18.85 28.97
N ILE A 149 -41.26 -18.04 27.92
CA ILE A 149 -40.93 -18.49 26.56
C ILE A 149 -39.50 -19.00 26.48
N LEU A 150 -38.57 -18.33 27.17
CA LEU A 150 -37.15 -18.67 27.26
C LEU A 150 -36.84 -19.51 28.51
N GLN A 151 -37.87 -20.00 29.21
CA GLN A 151 -37.68 -20.78 30.42
C GLN A 151 -36.83 -22.03 30.14
N GLY A 152 -35.75 -22.17 30.91
CA GLY A 152 -34.80 -23.28 30.73
C GLY A 152 -33.83 -23.09 29.58
N ALA A 153 -33.73 -21.89 28.98
CA ALA A 153 -32.70 -21.59 27.99
C ALA A 153 -31.30 -21.89 28.54
N ILE A 154 -30.47 -22.51 27.70
CA ILE A 154 -29.07 -22.82 28.00
C ILE A 154 -28.18 -22.10 26.99
N GLY A 155 -26.98 -21.73 27.39
CA GLY A 155 -26.09 -21.03 26.47
C GLY A 155 -24.77 -20.65 27.10
N LEU A 156 -23.99 -19.87 26.36
CA LEU A 156 -22.63 -19.50 26.74
C LEU A 156 -22.60 -18.07 27.22
N ALA A 157 -22.04 -17.84 28.41
CA ALA A 157 -21.90 -16.52 29.00
C ALA A 157 -20.43 -16.09 29.06
N ILE A 158 -20.18 -14.78 29.11
CA ILE A 158 -18.85 -14.25 29.42
C ILE A 158 -18.52 -14.63 30.87
N PRO A 159 -17.30 -15.12 31.16
CA PRO A 159 -16.89 -15.46 32.51
C PRO A 159 -17.09 -14.30 33.49
N LYS A 160 -17.65 -14.61 34.67
CA LYS A 160 -17.75 -13.63 35.76
C LYS A 160 -16.37 -13.12 36.15
N ALA A 161 -16.27 -11.81 36.37
CA ALA A 161 -15.05 -11.16 36.80
C ALA A 161 -15.37 -10.10 37.85
N ASN A 162 -14.41 -9.85 38.74
CA ASN A 162 -14.50 -8.80 39.75
C ASN A 162 -13.30 -7.86 39.59
N VAL A 163 -13.57 -6.55 39.47
CA VAL A 163 -12.54 -5.50 39.41
C VAL A 163 -12.58 -4.75 40.73
N THR A 164 -11.61 -5.02 41.61
CA THR A 164 -11.56 -4.45 42.95
C THR A 164 -11.55 -2.91 42.92
N GLY A 165 -12.45 -2.28 43.66
CA GLY A 165 -12.57 -0.82 43.79
C GLY A 165 -13.29 -0.11 42.64
N LEU A 166 -13.78 -0.84 41.62
CA LEU A 166 -14.55 -0.24 40.52
C LEU A 166 -15.94 0.22 40.97
N GLU A 167 -16.60 -0.54 41.86
CA GLU A 167 -17.87 -0.15 42.46
C GLU A 167 -17.75 1.18 43.21
N ASP A 168 -16.77 1.24 44.12
CA ASP A 168 -16.46 2.45 44.89
C ASP A 168 -16.10 3.62 43.98
N PHE A 169 -15.36 3.36 42.89
CA PHE A 169 -15.01 4.39 41.90
C PHE A 169 -16.24 4.93 41.16
N ILE A 170 -17.13 4.07 40.68
CA ILE A 170 -18.37 4.47 39.98
C ILE A 170 -19.27 5.29 40.92
N LEU A 171 -19.36 4.88 42.19
CA LEU A 171 -20.15 5.58 43.20
C LEU A 171 -19.55 6.94 43.63
N ASP A 172 -18.25 7.16 43.44
CA ASP A 172 -17.54 8.43 43.77
C ASP A 172 -17.37 9.40 42.58
N VAL A 173 -17.87 9.05 41.38
CA VAL A 173 -17.80 9.94 40.20
C VAL A 173 -18.60 11.22 40.47
N LYS A 174 -18.00 12.40 40.19
CA LYS A 174 -18.66 13.72 40.28
C LYS A 174 -18.53 14.52 38.98
N PRO A 175 -19.58 15.25 38.52
CA PRO A 175 -19.59 16.03 37.29
C PRO A 175 -18.51 17.11 37.21
N LEU A 176 -18.21 17.75 38.34
CA LEU A 176 -17.30 18.90 38.41
C LEU A 176 -15.80 18.53 38.29
N LYS A 177 -15.45 17.23 38.33
CA LYS A 177 -14.08 16.74 38.11
C LYS A 177 -13.74 16.49 36.64
N SER A 178 -14.72 16.48 35.73
CA SER A 178 -14.58 16.10 34.32
C SER A 178 -14.81 17.28 33.38
N VAL A 179 -13.97 18.31 33.49
CA VAL A 179 -14.04 19.52 32.64
C VAL A 179 -13.82 19.17 31.17
N GLY A 180 -14.81 19.46 30.31
CA GLY A 180 -14.69 19.37 28.85
C GLY A 180 -15.65 18.41 28.13
N SER A 181 -16.54 17.70 28.84
CA SER A 181 -17.55 16.82 28.23
C SER A 181 -18.97 17.30 28.50
N ALA A 182 -19.73 17.58 27.43
CA ALA A 182 -21.13 18.02 27.51
C ALA A 182 -22.10 16.93 27.99
N ILE A 183 -21.68 15.66 27.95
CA ILE A 183 -22.52 14.48 28.27
C ILE A 183 -22.71 14.28 29.78
N PHE A 184 -21.73 14.68 30.61
CA PHE A 184 -21.80 14.48 32.06
C PHE A 184 -22.85 15.36 32.73
N PRO A 185 -22.99 16.66 32.36
CA PRO A 185 -24.11 17.48 32.82
C PRO A 185 -25.47 16.86 32.47
N GLU A 186 -25.69 16.45 31.21
CA GLU A 186 -26.96 15.84 30.76
C GLU A 186 -27.28 14.54 31.51
N PHE A 187 -26.28 13.67 31.72
CA PHE A 187 -26.44 12.45 32.51
C PHE A 187 -26.81 12.77 33.97
N TRP A 188 -26.18 13.76 34.59
CA TRP A 188 -26.45 14.11 35.99
C TRP A 188 -27.85 14.72 36.15
N GLU A 189 -28.26 15.60 35.23
CA GLU A 189 -29.60 16.17 35.17
C GLU A 189 -30.68 15.07 35.03
N ALA A 190 -30.45 14.07 34.16
CA ALA A 190 -31.37 12.96 33.96
C ALA A 190 -31.47 12.01 35.17
N MET A 191 -30.35 11.79 35.87
CA MET A 191 -30.28 10.82 36.98
C MET A 191 -30.89 11.33 38.28
N PHE A 192 -30.79 12.63 38.54
CA PHE A 192 -31.30 13.26 39.75
C PHE A 192 -32.52 14.17 39.51
N ASP A 193 -33.04 14.19 38.28
CA ASP A 193 -34.17 15.02 37.85
C ASP A 193 -34.00 16.50 38.24
N CYS A 194 -32.81 17.04 37.93
CA CYS A 194 -32.39 18.40 38.28
C CYS A 194 -31.84 19.14 37.06
N LYS A 195 -31.59 20.46 37.16
CA LYS A 195 -30.94 21.25 36.09
C LYS A 195 -29.80 22.12 36.58
N TYR A 196 -28.72 22.24 35.80
CA TYR A 196 -27.59 23.14 36.05
C TYR A 196 -27.86 24.60 35.68
N THR A 197 -28.79 24.84 34.74
CA THR A 197 -29.16 26.20 34.32
C THR A 197 -30.59 26.52 34.74
N VAL A 198 -30.73 27.44 35.70
CA VAL A 198 -32.03 27.99 36.09
C VAL A 198 -32.36 29.12 35.11
N GLN A 199 -33.08 28.81 34.03
CA GLN A 199 -33.90 29.84 33.38
C GLN A 199 -35.21 29.93 34.15
N ASN A 200 -35.60 31.16 34.47
CA ASN A 200 -36.59 31.56 35.48
C ASN A 200 -38.05 31.17 35.19
N ASP A 201 -38.32 30.16 34.37
CA ASP A 201 -39.67 29.77 33.98
C ASP A 201 -39.90 28.27 34.15
N SER A 202 -40.05 27.82 35.41
CA SER A 202 -41.04 26.84 35.87
C SER A 202 -40.77 26.47 37.33
N GLU A 203 -41.74 26.75 38.20
CA GLU A 203 -41.71 26.36 39.61
C GLU A 203 -41.65 24.83 39.75
N GLY A 204 -40.56 24.30 40.32
CA GLY A 204 -40.53 22.95 40.89
C GLY A 204 -39.30 22.07 40.61
N VAL A 205 -38.43 22.41 39.65
CA VAL A 205 -37.28 21.54 39.31
C VAL A 205 -36.05 21.87 40.19
N PRO A 206 -35.49 20.92 40.94
CA PRO A 206 -34.28 21.11 41.76
C PRO A 206 -33.06 21.52 40.92
N VAL A 207 -32.17 22.32 41.50
CA VAL A 207 -30.90 22.69 40.85
C VAL A 207 -29.86 21.61 41.10
N CYS A 208 -29.17 21.15 40.06
CA CYS A 208 -28.06 20.21 40.22
C CYS A 208 -26.88 20.92 40.91
N THR A 209 -26.47 20.40 42.06
CA THR A 209 -25.32 20.87 42.85
C THR A 209 -24.01 20.24 42.41
N GLY A 210 -24.05 19.08 41.75
CA GLY A 210 -22.88 18.27 41.40
C GLY A 210 -22.29 17.49 42.57
N GLU A 211 -22.97 17.52 43.72
CA GLU A 211 -22.62 16.84 44.98
C GLU A 211 -23.63 15.74 45.36
N GLU A 212 -24.63 15.50 44.50
CA GLU A 212 -25.56 14.39 44.64
C GLU A 212 -24.82 13.04 44.62
N LYS A 213 -25.34 12.03 45.34
CA LYS A 213 -24.70 10.72 45.43
C LYS A 213 -25.44 9.69 44.60
N LEU A 214 -24.73 9.00 43.72
CA LEU A 214 -25.29 7.92 42.89
C LEU A 214 -25.82 6.75 43.72
N SER A 215 -25.36 6.58 44.98
CA SER A 215 -25.89 5.60 45.92
C SER A 215 -27.35 5.82 46.32
N ASP A 216 -27.83 7.06 46.18
CA ASP A 216 -29.13 7.47 46.73
C ASP A 216 -30.27 7.28 45.71
N VAL A 217 -29.93 6.93 44.46
CA VAL A 217 -30.88 6.71 43.36
C VAL A 217 -30.73 5.29 42.84
N ARG A 218 -31.84 4.56 42.72
CA ARG A 218 -31.82 3.20 42.14
C ARG A 218 -31.69 3.32 40.62
N ASN A 219 -30.54 2.94 40.08
CA ASN A 219 -30.26 3.11 38.66
C ASN A 219 -29.40 1.98 38.08
N THR A 220 -29.53 1.74 36.77
CA THR A 220 -28.80 0.70 36.04
C THR A 220 -27.32 1.02 35.85
N PHE A 221 -26.90 2.29 36.02
CA PHE A 221 -25.50 2.70 35.93
C PHE A 221 -24.65 2.20 37.12
N THR A 222 -25.26 2.13 38.30
CA THR A 222 -24.67 1.51 39.50
C THR A 222 -24.85 0.00 39.56
N ASP A 223 -25.54 -0.60 38.58
CA ASP A 223 -25.74 -2.04 38.54
C ASP A 223 -24.47 -2.76 38.06
N MET A 224 -23.85 -3.49 38.99
CA MET A 224 -22.66 -4.29 38.76
C MET A 224 -22.97 -5.63 38.06
N SER A 225 -24.22 -5.90 37.67
CA SER A 225 -24.60 -7.09 36.89
C SER A 225 -23.81 -7.22 35.57
N LEU A 226 -23.41 -6.08 34.97
CA LEU A 226 -22.59 -6.01 33.76
C LEU A 226 -21.07 -5.97 34.00
N MET A 227 -20.59 -6.06 35.25
CA MET A 227 -19.61 -7.12 35.58
C MET A 227 -18.59 -7.53 34.51
N PRO A 228 -18.89 -8.64 33.79
CA PRO A 228 -18.01 -9.20 32.77
C PRO A 228 -17.64 -8.24 31.63
N PHE A 229 -18.55 -7.37 31.19
CA PHE A 229 -18.34 -6.45 30.07
C PHE A 229 -17.39 -5.31 30.46
N LEU A 230 -17.58 -4.74 31.65
CA LEU A 230 -16.72 -3.68 32.17
C LEU A 230 -15.27 -4.17 32.41
N ASN A 231 -15.11 -5.42 32.83
CA ASN A 231 -13.77 -6.03 32.93
C ASN A 231 -13.06 -6.16 31.57
N ASN A 232 -13.79 -6.38 30.47
CA ASN A 232 -13.20 -6.41 29.13
C ASN A 232 -12.72 -5.02 28.68
N VAL A 233 -13.45 -3.96 29.02
CA VAL A 233 -12.99 -2.57 28.84
C VAL A 233 -11.72 -2.32 29.64
N TYR A 234 -11.72 -2.71 30.93
CA TYR A 234 -10.56 -2.58 31.81
C TYR A 234 -9.31 -3.28 31.24
N LYS A 235 -9.44 -4.53 30.79
CA LYS A 235 -8.35 -5.27 30.13
C LYS A 235 -7.85 -4.57 28.86
N GLY A 236 -8.75 -3.99 28.07
CA GLY A 236 -8.38 -3.26 26.85
C GLY A 236 -7.53 -2.03 27.15
N VAL A 237 -7.91 -1.26 28.17
CA VAL A 237 -7.15 -0.10 28.64
C VAL A 237 -5.78 -0.52 29.18
N TYR A 238 -5.73 -1.55 30.04
CA TYR A 238 -4.47 -2.05 30.59
C TYR A 238 -3.55 -2.67 29.53
N ALA A 239 -4.10 -3.34 28.52
CA ALA A 239 -3.31 -3.85 27.40
C ALA A 239 -2.62 -2.70 26.63
N ILE A 240 -3.32 -1.59 26.41
CA ILE A 240 -2.74 -0.38 25.81
C ILE A 240 -1.70 0.23 26.76
N ALA A 241 -2.02 0.39 28.05
CA ALA A 241 -1.11 0.97 29.04
C ALA A 241 0.18 0.14 29.20
N HIS A 242 0.10 -1.18 29.26
CA HIS A 242 1.26 -2.07 29.31
C HIS A 242 2.06 -2.06 28.00
N THR A 243 1.38 -1.96 26.86
CA THR A 243 2.04 -1.81 25.56
C THR A 243 2.83 -0.51 25.51
N LEU A 244 2.21 0.61 25.91
CA LEU A 244 2.87 1.90 26.05
C LEU A 244 4.01 1.85 27.06
N HIS A 245 3.81 1.24 28.23
CA HIS A 245 4.86 1.07 29.25
C HIS A 245 6.06 0.29 28.73
N LYS A 246 5.82 -0.74 27.90
CA LYS A 246 6.86 -1.57 27.29
C LYS A 246 7.56 -0.85 26.13
N ILE A 247 6.81 -0.08 25.33
CA ILE A 247 7.34 0.78 24.26
C ILE A 247 8.19 1.91 24.84
N LEU A 248 7.76 2.49 25.96
CA LEU A 248 8.43 3.60 26.63
C LEU A 248 9.58 3.15 27.56
N GLY A 249 9.87 1.84 27.65
CA GLY A 249 11.03 1.31 28.38
C GLY A 249 11.08 1.65 29.88
N CYS A 250 9.95 1.90 30.53
CA CYS A 250 9.92 2.47 31.87
C CYS A 250 10.36 1.48 32.97
N LYS A 251 11.60 1.58 33.45
CA LYS A 251 12.00 1.10 34.79
C LYS A 251 12.11 2.28 35.75
N LYS A 252 11.11 2.42 36.64
CA LYS A 252 10.94 3.22 37.88
C LYS A 252 11.57 4.63 38.05
N THR A 253 12.54 5.08 37.29
CA THR A 253 13.03 6.45 37.23
C THR A 253 13.63 6.69 35.84
N CYS A 254 13.14 7.68 35.10
CA CYS A 254 13.73 8.06 33.82
C CYS A 254 14.89 9.04 34.03
N PRO A 255 16.09 8.74 33.50
CA PRO A 255 17.04 9.78 33.12
C PRO A 255 17.26 9.82 31.61
N THR A 256 17.62 11.02 31.18
CA THR A 256 17.88 11.51 29.83
C THR A 256 18.85 10.70 28.97
N LYS A 257 18.59 10.77 27.66
CA LYS A 257 19.43 10.40 26.50
C LYS A 257 19.72 8.91 26.33
N GLN A 258 18.97 8.25 25.46
CA GLN A 258 19.53 7.20 24.62
C GLN A 258 18.81 7.05 23.27
N GLN A 259 19.65 7.11 22.24
CA GLN A 259 19.66 6.44 20.94
C GLN A 259 18.32 6.06 20.27
N PRO A 260 18.06 6.52 19.02
CA PRO A 260 16.95 6.01 18.23
C PRO A 260 17.11 4.51 17.96
N ASP A 261 15.99 3.78 17.90
CA ASP A 261 15.96 2.36 17.53
C ASP A 261 16.81 2.12 16.27
N PRO A 262 17.69 1.10 16.25
CA PRO A 262 18.59 0.88 15.13
C PRO A 262 17.79 0.49 13.88
N SER A 263 17.82 1.36 12.87
CA SER A 263 17.47 1.01 11.50
C SER A 263 18.32 -0.18 11.08
N THR A 264 17.68 -1.33 10.85
CA THR A 264 18.40 -2.57 10.48
C THR A 264 18.44 -2.64 8.96
N ILE A 265 19.64 -2.51 8.38
CA ILE A 265 19.86 -2.73 6.95
C ILE A 265 20.42 -4.15 6.77
N SER A 266 19.61 -5.07 6.27
CA SER A 266 20.08 -6.41 5.93
C SER A 266 20.71 -6.45 4.54
N HIS A 267 21.88 -7.08 4.42
CA HIS A 267 22.57 -7.22 3.15
C HIS A 267 22.13 -8.46 2.34
N TYR A 268 21.41 -9.39 2.97
CA TYR A 268 21.12 -10.71 2.40
C TYR A 268 19.75 -11.30 2.77
N ALA A 269 18.91 -10.60 3.55
CA ALA A 269 17.56 -11.10 3.86
C ALA A 269 16.58 -10.76 2.73
N THR A 270 16.25 -11.77 1.93
CA THR A 270 15.47 -11.63 0.70
C THR A 270 13.98 -11.90 0.87
N CYS A 271 13.56 -12.53 1.97
CA CYS A 271 12.15 -12.91 2.24
C CYS A 271 11.16 -11.82 1.84
N GLU A 272 10.12 -12.19 1.07
CA GLU A 272 9.00 -11.30 0.74
C GLU A 272 8.33 -10.76 2.00
N CYS A 273 8.24 -11.59 3.04
CA CYS A 273 7.64 -11.25 4.33
C CYS A 273 8.24 -9.99 4.99
N LEU A 274 9.51 -9.67 4.75
CA LEU A 274 10.19 -8.50 5.32
C LEU A 274 9.89 -7.19 4.57
N SER A 275 9.14 -7.26 3.47
CA SER A 275 8.72 -6.08 2.68
C SER A 275 7.53 -5.34 3.28
N ASP A 276 6.84 -5.94 4.27
CA ASP A 276 5.68 -5.33 4.92
C ASP A 276 6.13 -4.21 5.87
N LYS A 277 6.00 -2.95 5.42
CA LYS A 277 6.36 -1.75 6.19
C LYS A 277 5.44 -1.46 7.38
N ARG A 278 4.28 -2.12 7.50
CA ARG A 278 3.44 -2.03 8.70
C ARG A 278 3.98 -2.93 9.80
N LYS A 279 4.55 -4.08 9.43
CA LYS A 279 5.15 -5.05 10.36
C LYS A 279 6.63 -4.75 10.65
N TYR A 280 7.38 -4.26 9.66
CA TYR A 280 8.81 -3.97 9.73
C TYR A 280 9.12 -2.55 9.21
N PRO A 281 8.65 -1.49 9.92
CA PRO A 281 8.78 -0.10 9.45
C PRO A 281 10.22 0.38 9.28
N THR A 282 11.16 -0.12 10.10
CA THR A 282 12.57 0.28 10.11
C THR A 282 13.50 -0.70 9.39
N PHE A 283 12.96 -1.79 8.82
CA PHE A 283 13.76 -2.77 8.08
C PHE A 283 14.06 -2.26 6.68
N LEU A 284 15.34 -2.22 6.34
CA LEU A 284 15.85 -1.90 5.01
C LEU A 284 16.72 -3.06 4.53
N ARG A 285 16.89 -3.18 3.22
CA ARG A 285 17.80 -4.17 2.65
C ARG A 285 18.47 -3.64 1.39
N THR A 286 19.67 -4.14 1.11
CA THR A 286 20.45 -3.81 -0.10
C THR A 286 20.34 -4.89 -1.18
N ILE A 287 19.55 -5.93 -0.92
CA ILE A 287 19.21 -7.01 -1.85
C ILE A 287 17.72 -6.96 -2.22
N PRO A 288 17.31 -7.29 -3.46
CA PRO A 288 15.90 -7.37 -3.84
C PRO A 288 15.10 -8.40 -3.02
N SER A 289 13.78 -8.26 -3.08
CA SER A 289 12.86 -9.23 -2.46
C SER A 289 12.73 -10.52 -3.27
N ASP A 290 12.45 -11.65 -2.61
CA ASP A 290 12.10 -12.93 -3.24
C ASP A 290 10.88 -12.85 -4.16
N SER A 291 10.01 -11.83 -4.03
CA SER A 291 8.91 -11.61 -4.97
C SER A 291 9.40 -11.29 -6.39
N TYR A 292 10.50 -10.54 -6.52
CA TYR A 292 11.13 -10.27 -7.81
C TYR A 292 11.86 -11.50 -8.35
N GLN A 293 12.56 -12.22 -7.48
CA GLN A 293 13.26 -13.44 -7.86
C GLN A 293 12.27 -14.53 -8.32
N SER A 294 11.22 -14.77 -7.55
CA SER A 294 10.18 -15.75 -7.84
C SER A 294 9.51 -15.47 -9.19
N ARG A 295 9.27 -14.19 -9.49
CA ARG A 295 8.76 -13.78 -10.80
C ARG A 295 9.74 -14.13 -11.92
N ALA A 296 11.00 -13.74 -11.79
CA ALA A 296 12.00 -14.00 -12.80
C ALA A 296 12.30 -15.49 -12.99
N LEU A 297 12.25 -16.30 -11.92
CA LEU A 297 12.35 -17.77 -12.01
C LEU A 297 11.18 -18.36 -12.80
N ALA A 298 9.95 -17.91 -12.51
CA ALA A 298 8.75 -18.39 -13.19
C ALA A 298 8.76 -17.98 -14.68
N GLU A 299 9.15 -16.76 -15.00
CA GLU A 299 9.32 -16.28 -16.37
C GLU A 299 10.41 -17.05 -17.13
N MET A 300 11.54 -17.35 -16.46
CA MET A 300 12.62 -18.15 -17.04
C MET A 300 12.16 -19.59 -17.34
N ILE A 301 11.49 -20.24 -16.38
CA ILE A 301 10.93 -21.59 -16.56
C ILE A 301 9.94 -21.61 -17.73
N LYS A 302 9.07 -20.58 -17.83
CA LYS A 302 8.16 -20.42 -18.96
C LYS A 302 8.90 -20.26 -20.28
N HIS A 303 9.97 -19.48 -20.30
CA HIS A 303 10.78 -19.22 -21.50
C HIS A 303 11.40 -20.51 -22.08
N PHE A 304 11.86 -21.43 -21.22
CA PHE A 304 12.37 -22.74 -21.65
C PHE A 304 11.26 -23.75 -22.00
N GLY A 305 9.99 -23.36 -21.92
CA GLY A 305 8.85 -24.22 -22.25
C GLY A 305 8.54 -25.27 -21.18
N TRP A 306 9.11 -25.17 -19.99
CA TRP A 306 8.85 -26.09 -18.89
C TRP A 306 7.53 -25.71 -18.21
N THR A 307 6.57 -26.62 -18.23
CA THR A 307 5.22 -26.44 -17.66
C THR A 307 4.93 -27.39 -16.50
N TRP A 308 5.86 -28.31 -16.22
CA TRP A 308 5.72 -29.34 -15.20
C TRP A 308 7.05 -29.45 -14.44
N LEU A 309 7.07 -29.10 -13.15
CA LEU A 309 8.30 -29.10 -12.35
C LEU A 309 8.09 -29.72 -10.96
N GLY A 310 9.18 -30.24 -10.40
CA GLY A 310 9.30 -30.57 -8.98
C GLY A 310 9.96 -29.42 -8.23
N ALA A 311 9.69 -29.27 -6.94
CA ALA A 311 10.37 -28.29 -6.10
C ALA A 311 10.80 -28.86 -4.75
N ILE A 312 11.99 -28.46 -4.33
CA ILE A 312 12.50 -28.70 -2.98
C ILE A 312 12.73 -27.33 -2.36
N ARG A 313 12.11 -27.07 -1.20
CA ARG A 313 12.22 -25.80 -0.49
C ARG A 313 12.77 -26.01 0.90
N ARG A 314 13.49 -25.02 1.42
CA ARG A 314 13.90 -25.02 2.81
C ARG A 314 12.68 -24.97 3.74
N ASP A 315 12.72 -25.73 4.83
CA ASP A 315 11.65 -25.77 5.84
C ASP A 315 11.76 -24.59 6.83
N ASP A 316 11.72 -23.37 6.30
CA ASP A 316 11.78 -22.13 7.07
C ASP A 316 11.03 -21.00 6.36
N ASP A 317 11.02 -19.80 6.94
CA ASP A 317 10.33 -18.65 6.37
C ASP A 317 10.90 -18.22 5.00
N TYR A 318 12.18 -18.45 4.72
CA TYR A 318 12.78 -18.15 3.42
C TYR A 318 12.22 -19.09 2.34
N GLY A 319 12.36 -20.40 2.54
CA GLY A 319 11.89 -21.40 1.58
C GLY A 319 10.36 -21.41 1.44
N ASN A 320 9.60 -21.20 2.52
CA ASN A 320 8.14 -21.23 2.51
C ASN A 320 7.53 -20.02 1.82
N ASN A 321 7.96 -18.81 2.18
CA ASN A 321 7.41 -17.59 1.58
C ASN A 321 7.90 -17.43 0.14
N GLY A 322 9.18 -17.73 -0.14
CA GLY A 322 9.72 -17.72 -1.50
C GLY A 322 8.98 -18.70 -2.43
N MET A 323 8.76 -19.94 -1.98
CA MET A 323 7.98 -20.90 -2.77
C MET A 323 6.52 -20.48 -2.94
N THR A 324 5.90 -19.89 -1.91
CA THR A 324 4.51 -19.38 -2.02
C THR A 324 4.41 -18.27 -3.08
N ALA A 325 5.38 -17.35 -3.09
CA ALA A 325 5.46 -16.29 -4.09
C ALA A 325 5.65 -16.86 -5.50
N PHE A 326 6.53 -17.85 -5.65
CA PHE A 326 6.76 -18.56 -6.90
C PHE A 326 5.51 -19.30 -7.38
N THR A 327 4.87 -20.12 -6.55
CA THR A 327 3.68 -20.91 -6.92
C THR A 327 2.56 -20.01 -7.45
N LYS A 328 2.30 -18.88 -6.79
CA LYS A 328 1.27 -17.93 -7.23
C LYS A 328 1.54 -17.40 -8.64
N ILE A 329 2.80 -17.14 -8.99
CA ILE A 329 3.18 -16.61 -10.32
C ILE A 329 3.25 -17.76 -11.34
N ALA A 330 3.73 -18.93 -10.93
CA ALA A 330 3.79 -20.12 -11.76
C ALA A 330 2.39 -20.54 -12.24
N GLU A 331 1.40 -20.54 -11.35
CA GLU A 331 -0.01 -20.79 -11.70
C GLU A 331 -0.53 -19.82 -12.76
N GLN A 332 -0.21 -18.53 -12.64
CA GLN A 332 -0.58 -17.50 -13.61
C GLN A 332 0.09 -17.72 -14.97
N LEU A 333 1.29 -18.27 -15.00
CA LEU A 333 2.03 -18.57 -16.23
C LEU A 333 1.72 -19.97 -16.80
N GLY A 334 0.76 -20.70 -16.22
CA GLY A 334 0.42 -22.06 -16.65
C GLY A 334 1.52 -23.08 -16.40
N ILE A 335 2.28 -22.90 -15.32
CA ILE A 335 3.32 -23.80 -14.85
C ILE A 335 2.78 -24.54 -13.61
N CYS A 336 2.83 -25.87 -13.63
CA CYS A 336 2.34 -26.71 -12.55
C CYS A 336 3.48 -27.35 -11.75
N LEU A 337 3.36 -27.29 -10.42
CA LEU A 337 4.25 -27.98 -9.49
C LEU A 337 3.69 -29.37 -9.17
N GLU A 338 4.41 -30.42 -9.56
CA GLU A 338 4.05 -31.81 -9.24
C GLU A 338 4.22 -32.11 -7.76
N TYR A 339 5.25 -31.52 -7.14
CA TYR A 339 5.48 -31.58 -5.70
C TYR A 339 6.24 -30.33 -5.22
N SER A 340 6.03 -30.00 -3.95
CA SER A 340 6.81 -28.98 -3.22
C SER A 340 7.16 -29.52 -1.84
N LEU A 341 8.38 -30.00 -1.68
CA LEU A 341 8.79 -30.74 -0.48
C LEU A 341 9.68 -29.87 0.43
N PRO A 342 9.37 -29.79 1.74
CA PRO A 342 10.25 -29.16 2.71
C PRO A 342 11.49 -30.01 2.95
N TYR A 343 12.64 -29.35 3.13
CA TYR A 343 13.88 -29.96 3.56
C TYR A 343 14.64 -29.07 4.55
N PHE A 344 15.38 -29.71 5.46
CA PHE A 344 16.34 -29.06 6.33
C PHE A 344 17.47 -30.06 6.62
N LYS A 345 18.73 -29.61 6.65
CA LYS A 345 19.93 -30.46 6.82
C LYS A 345 19.88 -31.47 7.98
N ASN A 346 19.13 -31.16 9.05
CA ASN A 346 19.01 -32.02 10.24
C ASN A 346 17.80 -32.98 10.20
N TYR A 347 17.19 -33.21 9.05
CA TYR A 347 16.09 -34.16 8.91
C TYR A 347 16.53 -35.61 9.16
N SER A 348 15.63 -36.42 9.74
CA SER A 348 15.86 -37.86 9.91
C SER A 348 15.91 -38.56 8.55
N THR A 349 16.64 -39.68 8.47
CA THR A 349 16.77 -40.48 7.25
C THR A 349 15.42 -40.86 6.65
N GLU A 350 14.40 -41.14 7.47
CA GLU A 350 13.03 -41.40 7.00
C GLU A 350 12.40 -40.22 6.25
N LYS A 351 12.60 -38.98 6.72
CA LYS A 351 12.07 -37.78 6.04
C LYS A 351 12.80 -37.52 4.73
N VAL A 352 14.12 -37.75 4.71
CA VAL A 352 14.91 -37.62 3.48
C VAL A 352 14.51 -38.69 2.47
N GLN A 353 14.28 -39.93 2.91
CA GLN A 353 13.82 -41.02 2.03
C GLN A 353 12.49 -40.68 1.35
N LYS A 354 11.54 -40.05 2.05
CA LYS A 354 10.28 -39.58 1.42
C LYS A 354 10.52 -38.58 0.29
N ILE A 355 11.53 -37.73 0.40
CA ILE A 355 11.91 -36.79 -0.67
C ILE A 355 12.44 -37.56 -1.87
N ILE A 356 13.34 -38.52 -1.64
CA ILE A 356 13.90 -39.37 -2.69
C ILE A 356 12.80 -40.19 -3.39
N ASP A 357 11.91 -40.80 -2.63
CA ASP A 357 10.83 -41.62 -3.17
C ASP A 357 9.90 -40.79 -4.06
N GLN A 358 9.56 -39.57 -3.62
CA GLN A 358 8.73 -38.65 -4.41
C GLN A 358 9.44 -38.20 -5.69
N ILE A 359 10.74 -37.88 -5.64
CA ILE A 359 11.51 -37.52 -6.83
C ILE A 359 11.54 -38.69 -7.84
N LYS A 360 11.68 -39.93 -7.37
CA LYS A 360 11.73 -41.12 -8.25
C LYS A 360 10.40 -41.46 -8.91
N VAL A 361 9.28 -41.19 -8.23
CA VAL A 361 7.93 -41.43 -8.77
C VAL A 361 7.48 -40.30 -9.69
N SER A 362 8.04 -39.11 -9.50
CA SER A 362 7.73 -37.91 -10.28
C SER A 362 8.04 -38.08 -11.77
N THR A 363 7.18 -37.50 -12.61
CA THR A 363 7.40 -37.41 -14.07
C THR A 363 8.19 -36.17 -14.48
N SER A 364 8.26 -35.15 -13.62
CA SER A 364 9.05 -33.95 -13.84
C SER A 364 10.54 -34.24 -14.06
N GLN A 365 11.14 -33.63 -15.09
CA GLN A 365 12.58 -33.64 -15.37
C GLN A 365 13.30 -32.35 -14.87
N VAL A 366 12.53 -31.40 -14.33
CA VAL A 366 13.04 -30.10 -13.86
C VAL A 366 12.80 -30.00 -12.35
N ILE A 367 13.83 -29.60 -11.60
CA ILE A 367 13.75 -29.44 -10.14
C ILE A 367 14.15 -28.01 -9.75
N LEU A 368 13.22 -27.28 -9.16
CA LEU A 368 13.47 -25.97 -8.55
C LEU A 368 13.98 -26.15 -7.11
N GLY A 369 15.22 -25.70 -6.86
CA GLY A 369 15.84 -25.70 -5.54
C GLY A 369 15.71 -24.35 -4.85
N PHE A 370 14.73 -24.19 -3.97
CA PHE A 370 14.57 -23.03 -3.08
C PHE A 370 15.22 -23.32 -1.72
N LEU A 371 16.51 -23.67 -1.77
CA LEU A 371 17.34 -24.12 -0.65
C LEU A 371 18.46 -23.13 -0.38
N ASP A 372 19.12 -23.22 0.78
CA ASP A 372 20.42 -22.58 0.96
C ASP A 372 21.57 -23.50 0.49
N ASN A 373 22.78 -22.96 0.45
CA ASN A 373 23.98 -23.72 0.10
C ASN A 373 24.13 -25.00 0.96
N ALA A 374 23.98 -24.88 2.27
CA ALA A 374 24.33 -25.94 3.22
C ALA A 374 23.36 -27.12 3.15
N ASP A 375 22.07 -26.84 2.94
CA ASP A 375 21.03 -27.83 2.74
C ASP A 375 21.26 -28.57 1.42
N LEU A 376 21.55 -27.86 0.31
CA LEU A 376 21.82 -28.50 -0.97
C LEU A 376 23.09 -29.36 -0.93
N GLU A 377 24.18 -28.85 -0.34
CA GLU A 377 25.43 -29.59 -0.18
C GLU A 377 25.22 -30.90 0.60
N SER A 378 24.37 -30.89 1.61
CA SER A 378 24.04 -32.10 2.38
C SER A 378 23.19 -33.13 1.62
N LEU A 379 22.46 -32.70 0.59
CA LEU A 379 21.65 -33.57 -0.27
C LEU A 379 22.46 -34.22 -1.41
N LEU A 380 23.56 -33.61 -1.87
CA LEU A 380 24.34 -34.11 -3.00
C LEU A 380 24.82 -35.58 -2.82
N PRO A 381 25.40 -35.99 -1.67
CA PRO A 381 25.80 -37.39 -1.48
C PRO A 381 24.59 -38.33 -1.51
N VAL A 382 23.47 -37.92 -0.93
CA VAL A 382 22.23 -38.71 -0.86
C VAL A 382 21.63 -38.88 -2.26
N PHE A 383 21.58 -37.80 -3.05
CA PHE A 383 21.13 -37.84 -4.43
C PHE A 383 22.00 -38.77 -5.28
N PHE A 384 23.32 -38.77 -5.07
CA PHE A 384 24.21 -39.70 -5.74
C PHE A 384 23.92 -41.15 -5.35
N GLU A 385 23.86 -41.46 -4.05
CA GLU A 385 23.61 -42.82 -3.53
C GLU A 385 22.28 -43.40 -4.03
N HIS A 386 21.27 -42.55 -4.21
CA HIS A 386 19.97 -42.96 -4.71
C HIS A 386 19.79 -42.81 -6.23
N ASN A 387 20.85 -42.51 -6.98
CA ASN A 387 20.85 -42.36 -8.44
C ASN A 387 19.90 -41.26 -8.97
N ILE A 388 19.78 -40.16 -8.24
CA ILE A 388 19.06 -38.95 -8.66
C ILE A 388 20.01 -38.11 -9.53
N THR A 389 20.11 -38.47 -10.81
CA THR A 389 20.97 -37.81 -11.80
C THR A 389 20.18 -37.48 -13.08
N GLY A 390 20.66 -36.56 -13.90
CA GLY A 390 20.04 -36.21 -15.20
C GLY A 390 18.89 -35.21 -15.14
N TYR A 391 18.60 -34.61 -13.98
CA TYR A 391 17.58 -33.57 -13.82
C TYR A 391 18.14 -32.19 -14.19
N GLN A 392 17.30 -31.35 -14.82
CA GLN A 392 17.62 -29.94 -15.01
C GLN A 392 17.33 -29.18 -13.72
N TRP A 393 18.37 -28.71 -13.05
CA TRP A 393 18.23 -27.94 -11.82
C TRP A 393 18.00 -26.46 -12.13
N VAL A 394 17.03 -25.88 -11.43
CA VAL A 394 16.77 -24.44 -11.41
C VAL A 394 17.11 -23.90 -10.03
N GLY A 395 18.04 -22.96 -9.94
CA GLY A 395 18.56 -22.44 -8.68
C GLY A 395 18.15 -21.03 -8.33
N THR A 396 18.01 -20.79 -7.03
CA THR A 396 17.91 -19.46 -6.42
C THR A 396 19.29 -18.83 -6.28
N GLU A 397 19.33 -17.53 -6.01
CA GLU A 397 20.56 -16.81 -5.71
C GLU A 397 21.30 -17.40 -4.52
N ALA A 398 20.61 -18.03 -3.57
CA ALA A 398 21.23 -18.59 -2.37
C ALA A 398 22.33 -19.62 -2.65
N TRP A 399 22.35 -20.27 -3.82
CA TRP A 399 23.31 -21.33 -4.11
C TRP A 399 23.81 -21.41 -5.56
N ILE A 400 23.08 -20.86 -6.54
CA ILE A 400 23.40 -21.08 -7.97
C ILE A 400 24.77 -20.53 -8.41
N PHE A 401 25.28 -19.51 -7.71
CA PHE A 401 26.56 -18.90 -8.02
C PHE A 401 27.70 -19.33 -7.09
N ASP A 402 27.44 -20.25 -6.14
CA ASP A 402 28.43 -20.64 -5.15
C ASP A 402 29.48 -21.60 -5.75
N PRO A 403 30.74 -21.20 -5.85
CA PRO A 403 31.78 -22.05 -6.41
C PRO A 403 32.06 -23.28 -5.55
N LYS A 404 31.78 -23.25 -4.23
CA LYS A 404 31.97 -24.41 -3.35
C LYS A 404 31.04 -25.56 -3.71
N LEU A 405 29.80 -25.27 -4.08
CA LEU A 405 28.85 -26.30 -4.51
C LEU A 405 29.32 -26.99 -5.79
N ALA A 406 29.88 -26.25 -6.73
CA ALA A 406 30.48 -26.83 -7.93
C ALA A 406 31.68 -27.74 -7.63
N ILE A 407 32.45 -27.44 -6.58
CA ILE A 407 33.58 -28.27 -6.12
C ILE A 407 33.09 -29.49 -5.31
N SER A 408 32.07 -29.32 -4.47
CA SER A 408 31.48 -30.37 -3.63
C SER A 408 30.67 -31.37 -4.47
N ASP A 409 30.10 -30.96 -5.61
CA ASP A 409 29.40 -31.83 -6.56
C ASP A 409 30.37 -32.68 -7.40
N LYS A 410 31.10 -33.59 -6.74
CA LYS A 410 32.05 -34.51 -7.37
C LYS A 410 31.43 -35.45 -8.41
N ASN A 411 30.10 -35.55 -8.41
CA ASN A 411 29.33 -36.48 -9.24
C ASN A 411 28.50 -35.79 -10.33
N ASN A 412 28.69 -34.48 -10.56
CA ASN A 412 28.03 -33.71 -11.61
C ASN A 412 26.48 -33.75 -11.54
N ILE A 413 25.89 -33.82 -10.35
CA ILE A 413 24.44 -33.83 -10.14
C ILE A 413 23.80 -32.51 -10.56
N LEU A 414 24.45 -31.39 -10.29
CA LEU A 414 24.02 -30.03 -10.61
C LEU A 414 24.58 -29.54 -11.96
N GLN A 415 25.20 -30.43 -12.75
CA GLN A 415 25.78 -30.04 -14.02
C GLN A 415 24.72 -29.45 -14.95
N GLY A 416 24.97 -28.23 -15.43
CA GLY A 416 24.04 -27.50 -16.27
C GLY A 416 22.92 -26.79 -15.51
N ALA A 417 23.00 -26.66 -14.18
CA ALA A 417 22.04 -25.86 -13.41
C ALA A 417 21.96 -24.41 -13.94
N ILE A 418 20.75 -23.87 -13.98
CA ILE A 418 20.46 -22.51 -14.45
C ILE A 418 19.71 -21.78 -13.32
N GLY A 419 19.97 -20.50 -13.12
CA GLY A 419 19.25 -19.75 -12.10
C GLY A 419 19.60 -18.27 -12.08
N LEU A 420 19.09 -17.58 -11.07
CA LEU A 420 19.28 -16.14 -10.91
C LEU A 420 20.39 -15.86 -9.92
N ALA A 421 21.45 -15.19 -10.37
CA ALA A 421 22.55 -14.78 -9.52
C ALA A 421 22.45 -13.29 -9.13
N ILE A 422 23.08 -12.92 -8.03
CA ILE A 422 23.25 -11.51 -7.66
C ILE A 422 24.17 -10.85 -8.70
N PRO A 423 23.86 -9.64 -9.18
CA PRO A 423 24.68 -8.94 -10.15
C PRO A 423 26.15 -8.88 -9.72
N LYS A 424 27.06 -9.16 -10.65
CA LYS A 424 28.50 -9.01 -10.40
C LYS A 424 28.79 -7.57 -9.99
N ALA A 425 29.49 -7.40 -8.88
CA ALA A 425 29.93 -6.11 -8.39
C ALA A 425 31.45 -6.15 -8.19
N LYS A 426 32.12 -5.01 -8.36
CA LYS A 426 33.54 -4.85 -8.08
C LYS A 426 33.71 -3.70 -7.09
N VAL A 427 34.34 -3.97 -5.94
CA VAL A 427 34.73 -2.93 -4.98
C VAL A 427 36.24 -2.72 -5.14
N THR A 428 36.63 -1.61 -5.76
CA THR A 428 38.03 -1.26 -6.00
C THR A 428 38.78 -1.13 -4.68
N GLY A 429 39.96 -1.75 -4.57
CA GLY A 429 40.80 -1.73 -3.37
C GLY A 429 40.37 -2.67 -2.24
N MET A 430 39.25 -3.39 -2.36
CA MET A 430 38.80 -4.35 -1.33
C MET A 430 39.77 -5.53 -1.19
N GLN A 431 40.32 -6.02 -2.30
CA GLN A 431 41.29 -7.12 -2.28
C GLN A 431 42.58 -6.70 -1.56
N ASP A 432 43.09 -5.52 -1.90
CA ASP A 432 44.28 -4.96 -1.25
C ASP A 432 44.01 -4.72 0.25
N PHE A 433 42.81 -4.24 0.60
CA PHE A 433 42.40 -4.04 1.99
C PHE A 433 42.37 -5.36 2.78
N ILE A 434 41.74 -6.41 2.25
CA ILE A 434 41.66 -7.74 2.90
C ILE A 434 43.06 -8.31 3.12
N LEU A 435 43.95 -8.18 2.14
CA LEU A 435 45.32 -8.69 2.20
C LEU A 435 46.23 -7.92 3.18
N ASP A 436 45.90 -6.66 3.51
CA ASP A 436 46.68 -5.81 4.44
C ASP A 436 46.13 -5.81 5.88
N ILE A 437 45.08 -6.58 6.19
CA ILE A 437 44.53 -6.71 7.55
C ILE A 437 45.60 -7.26 8.51
N LYS A 438 45.73 -6.67 9.71
CA LYS A 438 46.60 -7.17 10.80
C LYS A 438 45.86 -7.25 12.14
N PRO A 439 45.96 -8.35 12.92
CA PRO A 439 45.21 -8.57 14.16
C PRO A 439 45.53 -7.56 15.26
N LEU A 440 46.79 -7.15 15.36
CA LEU A 440 47.29 -6.28 16.41
C LEU A 440 46.79 -4.83 16.29
N LYS A 441 46.21 -4.44 15.14
CA LYS A 441 45.56 -3.13 14.94
C LYS A 441 44.08 -3.11 15.30
N SER A 442 43.44 -4.27 15.45
CA SER A 442 42.00 -4.44 15.70
C SER A 442 41.70 -4.75 17.17
N VAL A 443 42.07 -3.83 18.07
CA VAL A 443 41.89 -3.97 19.51
C VAL A 443 40.39 -4.05 19.86
N GLY A 444 39.92 -5.19 20.37
CA GLY A 444 38.58 -5.35 20.96
C GLY A 444 37.69 -6.46 20.39
N SER A 445 38.12 -7.23 19.39
CA SER A 445 37.36 -8.37 18.86
C SER A 445 37.96 -9.70 19.30
N ALA A 446 37.18 -10.53 20.00
CA ALA A 446 37.57 -11.86 20.44
C ALA A 446 37.73 -12.87 19.28
N ILE A 447 37.19 -12.56 18.09
CA ILE A 447 37.17 -13.45 16.92
C ILE A 447 38.48 -13.37 16.12
N PHE A 448 39.17 -12.22 16.15
CA PHE A 448 40.40 -12.02 15.35
C PHE A 448 41.55 -12.94 15.76
N PRO A 449 41.83 -13.15 17.07
CA PRO A 449 42.85 -14.12 17.49
C PRO A 449 42.55 -15.53 17.00
N GLU A 450 41.31 -16.02 17.18
CA GLU A 450 40.87 -17.35 16.77
C GLU A 450 40.95 -17.54 15.23
N PHE A 451 40.55 -16.52 14.47
CA PHE A 451 40.70 -16.51 13.01
C PHE A 451 42.18 -16.59 12.59
N TRP A 452 43.06 -15.80 13.20
CA TRP A 452 44.48 -15.78 12.85
C TRP A 452 45.19 -17.10 13.19
N GLU A 453 44.90 -17.67 14.37
CA GLU A 453 45.37 -18.98 14.78
C GLU A 453 44.94 -20.08 13.82
N THR A 454 43.69 -20.03 13.35
CA THR A 454 43.13 -20.99 12.37
C THR A 454 43.77 -20.85 11.00
N MET A 455 43.94 -19.62 10.51
CA MET A 455 44.46 -19.34 9.17
C MET A 455 45.94 -19.71 9.00
N PHE A 456 46.75 -19.51 10.04
CA PHE A 456 48.20 -19.74 9.99
C PHE A 456 48.65 -20.96 10.80
N GLY A 457 47.73 -21.69 11.44
CA GLY A 457 48.03 -22.87 12.25
C GLY A 457 48.93 -22.58 13.44
N CYS A 458 48.83 -21.37 14.00
CA CYS A 458 49.67 -20.86 15.08
C CYS A 458 48.85 -20.61 16.36
N LYS A 459 49.49 -20.30 17.50
CA LYS A 459 48.80 -19.88 18.75
C LYS A 459 49.40 -18.62 19.36
N TYR A 460 48.55 -17.75 19.92
CA TYR A 460 48.95 -16.55 20.68
C TYR A 460 49.36 -16.88 22.12
N THR A 461 48.80 -17.94 22.71
CA THR A 461 49.17 -18.40 24.07
C THR A 461 49.96 -19.70 24.03
N VAL A 462 51.22 -19.64 24.47
CA VAL A 462 52.06 -20.82 24.67
C VAL A 462 51.68 -21.46 26.01
N GLN A 463 50.91 -22.56 25.98
CA GLN A 463 50.88 -23.50 27.10
C GLN A 463 51.90 -24.61 26.84
N ASN A 464 52.70 -24.90 27.86
CA ASN A 464 53.98 -25.61 27.80
C ASN A 464 53.93 -27.12 27.48
N ASP A 465 52.88 -27.66 26.85
CA ASP A 465 52.73 -29.12 26.69
C ASP A 465 52.25 -29.59 25.30
N SER A 466 52.82 -29.05 24.21
CA SER A 466 52.82 -29.76 22.93
C SER A 466 53.91 -29.22 21.99
N GLU A 467 54.93 -30.04 21.72
CA GLU A 467 55.98 -29.77 20.73
C GLU A 467 55.38 -29.55 19.33
N GLY A 468 55.67 -28.39 18.72
CA GLY A 468 55.54 -28.18 17.26
C GLY A 468 54.59 -27.10 16.74
N VAL A 469 53.82 -26.40 17.58
CA VAL A 469 52.89 -25.35 17.10
C VAL A 469 53.59 -23.97 17.07
N PRO A 470 53.69 -23.28 15.92
CA PRO A 470 54.31 -21.96 15.83
C PRO A 470 53.51 -20.89 16.59
N VAL A 471 54.20 -19.87 17.10
CA VAL A 471 53.58 -18.74 17.81
C VAL A 471 53.08 -17.72 16.79
N CYS A 472 51.84 -17.25 16.94
CA CYS A 472 51.31 -16.18 16.09
C CYS A 472 51.99 -14.85 16.44
N THR A 473 52.68 -14.26 15.47
CA THR A 473 53.35 -12.95 15.57
C THR A 473 52.38 -11.80 15.30
N GLY A 474 51.27 -12.04 14.59
CA GLY A 474 50.35 -11.01 14.11
C GLY A 474 50.87 -10.21 12.91
N GLU A 475 51.99 -10.63 12.33
CA GLU A 475 52.64 -10.04 11.15
C GLU A 475 52.62 -11.01 9.94
N GLU A 476 51.98 -12.16 10.08
CA GLU A 476 51.74 -13.11 8.99
C GLU A 476 50.93 -12.45 7.86
N LYS A 477 51.18 -12.84 6.60
CA LYS A 477 50.50 -12.26 5.44
C LYS A 477 49.43 -13.20 4.90
N LEU A 478 48.22 -12.68 4.73
CA LEU A 478 47.10 -13.42 4.13
C LEU A 478 47.35 -13.80 2.66
N SER A 479 48.29 -13.14 1.97
CA SER A 479 48.74 -13.53 0.63
C SER A 479 49.40 -14.90 0.57
N ASP A 480 49.92 -15.37 1.71
CA ASP A 480 50.77 -16.56 1.76
C ASP A 480 49.96 -17.83 2.08
N VAL A 481 48.64 -17.68 2.30
CA VAL A 481 47.71 -18.76 2.61
C VAL A 481 46.55 -18.74 1.61
N GLU A 482 46.35 -19.86 0.92
CA GLU A 482 45.18 -20.06 0.08
C GLU A 482 43.97 -20.28 0.99
N SER A 483 43.01 -19.36 0.94
CA SER A 483 41.85 -19.37 1.84
C SER A 483 40.60 -18.85 1.16
N VAL A 484 39.46 -19.37 1.59
CA VAL A 484 38.13 -18.84 1.22
C VAL A 484 38.00 -17.36 1.63
N PHE A 485 38.77 -16.89 2.62
CA PHE A 485 38.74 -15.49 3.06
C PHE A 485 39.37 -14.53 2.04
N THR A 486 40.34 -14.97 1.26
CA THR A 486 40.96 -14.19 0.18
C THR A 486 40.28 -14.39 -1.17
N ASP A 487 39.28 -15.28 -1.23
CA ASP A 487 38.49 -15.55 -2.42
C ASP A 487 37.47 -14.42 -2.68
N MET A 488 37.66 -13.73 -3.80
CA MET A 488 36.79 -12.64 -4.25
C MET A 488 35.58 -13.13 -5.06
N SER A 489 35.34 -14.44 -5.16
CA SER A 489 34.18 -15.03 -5.85
C SER A 489 32.84 -14.56 -5.28
N MET A 490 32.76 -14.27 -3.97
CA MET A 490 31.56 -13.76 -3.29
C MET A 490 31.43 -12.22 -3.27
N MET A 491 32.19 -11.50 -4.10
CA MET A 491 32.14 -10.03 -4.20
C MET A 491 30.73 -9.42 -4.33
N PRO A 492 29.75 -10.03 -5.04
CA PRO A 492 28.38 -9.51 -5.10
C PRO A 492 27.74 -9.30 -3.73
N ILE A 493 27.98 -10.21 -2.77
CA ILE A 493 27.43 -10.15 -1.40
C ILE A 493 28.16 -9.04 -0.62
N PHE A 494 29.49 -8.96 -0.72
CA PHE A 494 30.28 -7.93 -0.04
C PHE A 494 29.90 -6.51 -0.51
N SER A 495 29.56 -6.34 -1.78
CA SER A 495 29.05 -5.06 -2.29
C SER A 495 27.75 -4.63 -1.63
N ASN A 496 26.85 -5.57 -1.29
CA ASN A 496 25.60 -5.26 -0.58
C ASN A 496 25.85 -4.84 0.87
N VAL A 497 26.87 -5.40 1.53
CA VAL A 497 27.35 -4.94 2.85
C VAL A 497 27.91 -3.52 2.73
N TYR A 498 28.76 -3.28 1.73
CA TYR A 498 29.36 -1.97 1.45
C TYR A 498 28.28 -0.89 1.24
N LYS A 499 27.26 -1.17 0.41
CA LYS A 499 26.10 -0.27 0.22
C LYS A 499 25.36 0.02 1.53
N GLY A 500 25.18 -0.98 2.39
CA GLY A 500 24.50 -0.82 3.68
C GLY A 500 25.27 0.08 4.64
N VAL A 501 26.60 -0.12 4.73
CA VAL A 501 27.48 0.72 5.54
C VAL A 501 27.50 2.16 5.03
N TYR A 502 27.61 2.37 3.72
CA TYR A 502 27.58 3.72 3.13
C TYR A 502 26.22 4.39 3.34
N ALA A 503 25.11 3.66 3.20
CA ALA A 503 23.78 4.20 3.49
C ALA A 503 23.67 4.69 4.94
N ILE A 504 24.18 3.93 5.91
CA ILE A 504 24.23 4.33 7.33
C ILE A 504 25.20 5.51 7.52
N ALA A 505 26.38 5.47 6.92
CA ALA A 505 27.37 6.54 7.03
C ALA A 505 26.84 7.85 6.47
N HIS A 506 26.16 7.84 5.33
CA HIS A 506 25.50 9.00 4.75
C HIS A 506 24.35 9.50 5.61
N ALA A 507 23.51 8.60 6.15
CA ALA A 507 22.45 8.96 7.08
C ALA A 507 23.02 9.61 8.36
N LEU A 508 24.07 9.03 8.95
CA LEU A 508 24.77 9.57 10.11
C LEU A 508 25.49 10.88 9.80
N ASN A 509 26.11 11.02 8.63
CA ASN A 509 26.74 12.27 8.22
C ASN A 509 25.70 13.40 8.10
N ASN A 510 24.54 13.10 7.52
CA ASN A 510 23.41 14.04 7.46
C ASN A 510 22.89 14.40 8.87
N LEU A 511 22.86 13.44 9.79
CA LEU A 511 22.45 13.66 11.18
C LEU A 511 23.50 14.44 12.00
N LEU A 512 24.79 14.15 11.84
CA LEU A 512 25.89 14.69 12.64
C LEU A 512 26.34 16.08 12.16
N HIS A 513 26.08 16.44 10.90
CA HIS A 513 26.28 17.80 10.39
C HIS A 513 25.18 18.80 10.80
N CYS A 514 24.23 18.41 11.66
CA CYS A 514 23.40 19.34 12.42
C CYS A 514 24.22 20.02 13.53
N ASN A 515 25.10 20.94 13.15
CA ASN A 515 25.77 21.80 14.11
C ASN A 515 24.77 22.84 14.66
N LYS A 516 25.02 23.39 15.86
CA LYS A 516 24.14 24.35 16.58
C LYS A 516 23.86 25.68 15.85
N SER A 517 24.26 25.79 14.60
CA SER A 517 23.66 26.61 13.57
C SER A 517 23.46 25.68 12.37
N CYS A 518 22.21 25.45 11.94
CA CYS A 518 21.93 24.65 10.74
C CYS A 518 22.84 25.13 9.59
N PRO A 519 23.83 24.33 9.15
CA PRO A 519 24.67 24.75 8.05
C PRO A 519 23.86 24.57 6.77
N THR A 520 23.51 25.71 6.21
CA THR A 520 22.94 26.03 4.89
C THR A 520 23.79 25.50 3.70
N LYS A 521 24.20 24.22 3.69
CA LYS A 521 25.11 23.67 2.66
C LYS A 521 24.84 22.24 2.16
N GLN A 522 23.64 21.70 2.29
CA GLN A 522 23.10 20.99 1.13
C GLN A 522 22.40 22.08 0.33
N GLN A 523 22.83 22.32 -0.91
CA GLN A 523 22.10 23.21 -1.81
C GLN A 523 20.63 22.77 -1.71
N PRO A 524 19.70 23.63 -1.24
CA PRO A 524 18.30 23.31 -1.40
C PRO A 524 18.12 23.06 -2.89
N ASP A 525 17.52 21.91 -3.26
CA ASP A 525 17.02 21.79 -4.63
C ASP A 525 16.25 23.06 -4.91
N PRO A 526 16.61 23.82 -5.96
CA PRO A 526 16.10 25.16 -6.13
C PRO A 526 14.58 25.08 -6.10
N LEU A 527 13.98 25.67 -5.06
CA LEU A 527 12.53 25.80 -4.94
C LEU A 527 12.05 26.38 -6.27
N THR A 528 11.29 25.59 -7.01
CA THR A 528 11.03 25.93 -8.40
C THR A 528 9.94 26.99 -8.47
N ILE A 529 8.86 26.82 -7.68
CA ILE A 529 7.74 27.75 -7.61
C ILE A 529 7.09 27.70 -6.21
N TRP A 530 6.89 28.84 -5.54
CA TRP A 530 6.24 28.87 -4.22
C TRP A 530 5.48 30.17 -3.91
N LYS A 531 4.51 30.08 -2.99
CA LYS A 531 3.74 31.20 -2.45
C LYS A 531 3.24 30.85 -1.04
N ASP A 532 3.39 31.76 -0.10
CA ASP A 532 2.89 31.56 1.27
C ASP A 532 1.35 31.63 1.33
N GLY A 533 0.82 30.97 2.35
CA GLY A 533 -0.59 31.00 2.73
C GLY A 533 -0.79 30.46 4.14
N ASP A 534 -1.99 30.61 4.67
CA ASP A 534 -2.38 30.04 5.97
C ASP A 534 -2.25 28.49 5.99
N ILE A 535 -2.46 27.84 4.84
CA ILE A 535 -2.33 26.39 4.63
C ILE A 535 -1.54 26.13 3.34
N VAL A 536 -0.49 25.32 3.40
CA VAL A 536 0.39 25.07 2.23
C VAL A 536 0.11 23.70 1.59
N VAL A 537 -0.07 23.68 0.27
CA VAL A 537 -0.17 22.46 -0.56
C VAL A 537 1.13 22.21 -1.31
N GLY A 538 1.61 20.97 -1.31
CA GLY A 538 2.78 20.55 -2.07
C GLY A 538 2.44 20.24 -3.53
N GLY A 539 3.35 20.53 -4.45
CA GLY A 539 3.31 20.09 -5.84
C GLY A 539 4.58 19.32 -6.20
N ALA A 540 4.43 18.18 -6.87
CA ALA A 540 5.53 17.36 -7.38
C ALA A 540 5.26 17.01 -8.85
N PHE A 541 5.96 17.67 -9.77
CA PHE A 541 5.76 17.53 -11.21
C PHE A 541 7.09 17.27 -11.94
N PRO A 542 7.11 16.53 -13.06
CA PRO A 542 8.33 16.22 -13.79
C PRO A 542 8.69 17.33 -14.80
N PHE A 543 9.26 18.45 -14.35
CA PHE A 543 9.64 19.54 -15.26
C PHE A 543 10.75 19.16 -16.23
N TYR A 544 11.45 18.06 -15.98
CA TYR A 544 12.44 17.52 -16.90
C TYR A 544 12.14 16.04 -17.22
N SER A 545 12.28 15.69 -18.49
CA SER A 545 11.93 14.36 -19.02
C SER A 545 13.09 13.35 -18.94
N SER A 546 14.30 13.79 -18.60
CA SER A 546 15.50 12.95 -18.54
C SER A 546 16.50 13.42 -17.49
N TRP A 547 17.51 12.59 -17.22
CA TRP A 547 18.59 12.90 -16.30
C TRP A 547 19.91 12.36 -16.84
N GLU A 548 21.02 12.94 -16.39
CA GLU A 548 22.36 12.47 -16.75
C GLU A 548 22.65 11.12 -16.10
N THR A 549 22.91 10.09 -16.92
CA THR A 549 23.32 8.76 -16.44
C THR A 549 24.82 8.73 -16.17
N ILE A 550 25.21 8.75 -14.89
CA ILE A 550 26.61 8.69 -14.45
C ILE A 550 26.95 7.29 -13.92
N ASP A 551 28.06 6.70 -14.37
CA ASP A 551 28.58 5.45 -13.79
C ASP A 551 29.18 5.74 -12.40
N LEU A 552 28.45 5.35 -11.36
CA LEU A 552 28.84 5.58 -9.98
C LEU A 552 29.77 4.47 -9.51
N SER A 553 31.08 4.73 -9.51
CA SER A 553 32.07 3.86 -8.89
C SER A 553 32.06 3.91 -7.35
N TYR A 554 31.35 4.89 -6.77
CA TYR A 554 31.27 5.19 -5.33
C TYR A 554 32.64 5.40 -4.64
N VAL A 555 33.71 5.62 -5.41
CA VAL A 555 35.05 5.93 -4.90
C VAL A 555 35.13 7.36 -4.34
N VAL A 556 34.25 8.25 -4.81
CA VAL A 556 34.11 9.63 -4.37
C VAL A 556 32.63 9.92 -4.17
N MET A 557 32.31 10.92 -3.34
CA MET A 557 30.93 11.42 -3.18
C MET A 557 30.32 11.70 -4.57
N PRO A 558 29.19 11.05 -4.91
CA PRO A 558 28.51 11.31 -6.18
C PRO A 558 28.16 12.80 -6.29
N PRO A 559 28.41 13.44 -7.45
CA PRO A 559 27.94 14.80 -7.68
C PRO A 559 26.41 14.85 -7.64
N PRO A 560 25.81 16.02 -7.34
CA PRO A 560 24.36 16.19 -7.42
C PRO A 560 23.87 15.88 -8.84
N MET A 561 22.74 15.18 -8.93
CA MET A 561 22.19 14.75 -10.20
C MET A 561 21.75 15.96 -11.04
N LYS A 562 22.03 15.91 -12.34
CA LYS A 562 21.61 16.93 -13.30
C LYS A 562 20.39 16.46 -14.09
N CYS A 563 19.29 17.20 -13.97
CA CYS A 563 18.07 16.99 -14.75
C CYS A 563 18.22 17.66 -16.12
N MET A 564 17.65 17.05 -17.15
CA MET A 564 17.88 17.41 -18.55
C MET A 564 16.57 17.36 -19.35
N SER A 565 16.49 18.20 -20.37
CA SER A 565 15.34 18.28 -21.30
C SER A 565 14.09 18.80 -20.61
N LEU A 566 13.98 20.12 -20.50
CA LEU A 566 12.83 20.82 -19.94
C LEU A 566 11.54 20.43 -20.68
N ASP A 567 10.55 19.96 -19.95
CA ASP A 567 9.22 19.62 -20.44
C ASP A 567 8.25 20.78 -20.16
N LEU A 568 7.95 21.52 -21.22
CA LEU A 568 7.01 22.64 -21.17
C LEU A 568 5.60 22.18 -20.76
N ARG A 569 5.20 20.94 -21.04
CA ARG A 569 3.87 20.43 -20.67
C ARG A 569 3.74 20.22 -19.17
N ALA A 570 4.82 19.79 -18.53
CA ALA A 570 4.84 19.64 -17.08
C ALA A 570 4.71 20.99 -16.35
N LEU A 571 5.19 22.09 -16.94
CA LEU A 571 4.97 23.43 -16.41
C LEU A 571 3.49 23.84 -16.43
N GLN A 572 2.69 23.38 -17.40
CA GLN A 572 1.24 23.64 -17.43
C GLN A 572 0.52 22.98 -16.23
N PHE A 573 1.01 21.83 -15.73
CA PHE A 573 0.49 21.23 -14.49
C PHE A 573 0.71 22.14 -13.28
N SER A 574 1.90 22.76 -13.19
CA SER A 574 2.19 23.73 -12.13
C SER A 574 1.29 24.97 -12.22
N GLN A 575 1.09 25.51 -13.43
CA GLN A 575 0.19 26.65 -13.65
C GLN A 575 -1.25 26.31 -13.28
N THR A 576 -1.70 25.09 -13.56
CA THR A 576 -3.04 24.64 -13.19
C THR A 576 -3.24 24.54 -11.68
N LEU A 577 -2.21 24.10 -10.94
CA LEU A 577 -2.24 24.12 -9.47
C LEU A 577 -2.36 25.57 -8.96
N ILE A 578 -1.56 26.48 -9.50
CA ILE A 578 -1.55 27.89 -9.12
C ILE A 578 -2.91 28.52 -9.40
N PHE A 579 -3.44 28.33 -10.61
CA PHE A 579 -4.76 28.83 -11.02
C PHE A 579 -5.85 28.38 -10.05
N ALA A 580 -5.91 27.08 -9.73
CA ALA A 580 -6.91 26.55 -8.81
C ALA A 580 -6.78 27.18 -7.41
N VAL A 581 -5.55 27.35 -6.91
CA VAL A 581 -5.32 28.01 -5.62
C VAL A 581 -5.76 29.47 -5.64
N GLU A 582 -5.45 30.23 -6.70
CA GLU A 582 -5.86 31.63 -6.82
C GLU A 582 -7.37 31.80 -6.93
N GLU A 583 -8.03 30.92 -7.68
CA GLU A 583 -9.48 30.88 -7.79
C GLU A 583 -10.16 30.56 -6.45
N ILE A 584 -9.64 29.57 -5.71
CA ILE A 584 -10.13 29.21 -4.37
C ILE A 584 -9.94 30.38 -3.39
N ASN A 585 -8.77 31.02 -3.39
CA ASN A 585 -8.48 32.17 -2.52
C ASN A 585 -9.38 33.39 -2.82
N ASN A 586 -9.89 33.50 -4.04
CA ASN A 586 -10.84 34.55 -4.43
C ASN A 586 -12.31 34.15 -4.20
N SER A 587 -12.58 32.93 -3.77
CA SER A 587 -13.93 32.43 -3.49
C SER A 587 -14.45 32.95 -2.16
N SER A 588 -15.73 33.34 -2.14
CA SER A 588 -16.43 33.69 -0.89
C SER A 588 -17.17 32.51 -0.26
N SER A 589 -17.27 31.37 -0.96
CA SER A 589 -18.02 30.19 -0.52
C SER A 589 -17.13 29.01 -0.11
N LEU A 590 -15.90 28.96 -0.60
CA LEU A 590 -14.95 27.87 -0.32
C LEU A 590 -13.74 28.44 0.40
N LEU A 591 -13.47 27.97 1.62
CA LEU A 591 -12.42 28.48 2.51
C LEU A 591 -12.46 30.00 2.79
N PRO A 592 -13.64 30.60 3.06
CA PRO A 592 -13.73 32.04 3.29
C PRO A 592 -12.86 32.52 4.46
N GLY A 593 -11.92 33.42 4.15
CA GLY A 593 -11.01 34.02 5.11
C GLY A 593 -9.74 33.20 5.42
N VAL A 594 -9.52 32.08 4.72
CA VAL A 594 -8.30 31.24 4.78
C VAL A 594 -7.63 31.27 3.42
N SER A 595 -6.32 31.54 3.41
CA SER A 595 -5.50 31.55 2.19
C SER A 595 -4.75 30.22 2.01
N LEU A 596 -4.86 29.62 0.83
CA LEU A 596 -4.03 28.52 0.39
C LEU A 596 -2.74 29.05 -0.23
N GLY A 597 -1.60 28.50 0.22
CA GLY A 597 -0.28 28.65 -0.38
C GLY A 597 0.18 27.36 -1.04
N TYR A 598 1.34 27.39 -1.70
CA TYR A 598 1.90 26.21 -2.36
C TYR A 598 3.43 26.19 -2.40
N LYS A 599 3.98 24.97 -2.46
CA LYS A 599 5.40 24.70 -2.71
C LYS A 599 5.52 23.63 -3.79
N ILE A 600 6.05 23.98 -4.96
CA ILE A 600 6.14 23.10 -6.12
C ILE A 600 7.60 22.81 -6.45
N TYR A 601 7.90 21.53 -6.65
CA TYR A 601 9.23 21.01 -6.95
C TYR A 601 9.23 20.11 -8.18
N ASP A 602 10.39 20.04 -8.82
CA ASP A 602 10.65 19.19 -9.98
C ASP A 602 11.16 17.79 -9.62
N THR A 603 10.42 16.76 -10.00
CA THR A 603 10.75 15.34 -9.76
C THR A 603 11.74 14.74 -10.75
N CYS A 604 12.05 15.43 -11.85
CA CYS A 604 12.91 14.95 -12.94
C CYS A 604 12.50 13.57 -13.49
N SER A 605 11.21 13.21 -13.39
CA SER A 605 10.70 11.88 -13.76
C SER A 605 11.40 10.71 -13.05
N LEU A 606 12.07 10.95 -11.91
CA LEU A 606 12.93 9.97 -11.24
C LEU A 606 12.46 9.67 -9.81
N ALA A 607 12.34 8.38 -9.49
CA ALA A 607 11.88 7.91 -8.18
C ALA A 607 12.71 8.44 -7.01
N ALA A 608 14.05 8.40 -7.10
CA ALA A 608 14.94 8.89 -6.05
C ALA A 608 14.75 10.39 -5.77
N GLN A 609 14.55 11.17 -6.83
CA GLN A 609 14.31 12.61 -6.75
C GLN A 609 12.92 12.91 -6.17
N GLY A 610 11.90 12.17 -6.59
CA GLY A 610 10.56 12.21 -6.01
C GLY A 610 10.58 11.99 -4.49
N ILE A 611 11.33 11.00 -3.99
CA ILE A 611 11.48 10.75 -2.55
C ILE A 611 12.13 11.95 -1.84
N ARG A 612 13.20 12.50 -2.41
CA ARG A 612 13.91 13.67 -1.85
C ARG A 612 12.97 14.88 -1.71
N ILE A 613 12.17 15.14 -2.72
CA ILE A 613 11.17 16.23 -2.75
C ILE A 613 10.06 16.00 -1.76
N ALA A 614 9.53 14.77 -1.71
CA ALA A 614 8.50 14.43 -0.75
C ALA A 614 9.00 14.71 0.67
N MET A 615 10.24 14.29 1.00
CA MET A 615 10.84 14.61 2.30
C MET A 615 11.03 16.12 2.53
N ALA A 616 11.37 16.90 1.50
CA ALA A 616 11.44 18.35 1.61
C ALA A 616 10.07 18.99 1.91
N LEU A 617 9.01 18.49 1.28
CA LEU A 617 7.62 18.90 1.50
C LEU A 617 7.08 18.50 2.89
N VAL A 618 7.55 17.36 3.44
CA VAL A 618 7.17 16.90 4.79
C VAL A 618 7.94 17.62 5.90
N ASN A 619 9.24 17.89 5.68
CA ASN A 619 10.16 18.33 6.74
C ASN A 619 10.51 19.83 6.71
N GLY A 620 9.81 20.65 5.92
CA GLY A 620 10.23 22.02 5.61
C GLY A 620 10.58 22.83 6.87
N ASN A 621 11.84 23.14 7.11
CA ASN A 621 12.24 24.11 8.12
C ASN A 621 12.49 25.42 7.37
N GLU A 622 11.64 26.42 7.56
CA GLU A 622 11.89 27.74 6.99
C GLU A 622 12.92 28.47 7.84
N ASN A 623 13.87 29.12 7.17
CA ASN A 623 14.91 29.94 7.78
C ASN A 623 14.30 31.22 8.40
N THR A 624 13.51 31.10 9.47
CA THR A 624 13.25 32.26 10.33
C THR A 624 14.44 32.43 11.27
N ILE A 625 15.12 33.56 11.14
CA ILE A 625 16.35 33.98 11.83
C ILE A 625 16.19 34.09 13.37
N LEU A 626 15.09 33.60 13.97
CA LEU A 626 14.92 33.59 15.42
C LEU A 626 15.47 32.32 16.05
N ASN A 627 16.43 32.54 16.96
CA ASN A 627 17.17 31.61 17.81
C ASN A 627 16.32 30.77 18.78
N ASN A 628 15.17 30.24 18.35
CA ASN A 628 14.33 29.35 19.15
C ASN A 628 14.38 27.93 18.59
N SER A 629 14.64 26.97 19.48
CA SER A 629 14.74 25.53 19.18
C SER A 629 13.54 25.01 18.39
N CYS A 630 13.80 24.39 17.23
CA CYS A 630 12.86 23.63 16.40
C CYS A 630 11.44 24.22 16.37
N THR A 631 11.29 25.39 15.74
CA THR A 631 9.97 25.92 15.39
C THR A 631 9.28 25.01 14.37
N LYS A 632 7.96 24.84 14.51
CA LYS A 632 7.09 23.85 13.84
C LYS A 632 7.47 23.56 12.37
N PRO A 633 7.39 22.28 11.91
CA PRO A 633 7.66 21.93 10.53
C PRO A 633 6.66 22.62 9.59
N ALA A 634 7.18 23.26 8.53
CA ALA A 634 6.45 23.69 7.33
C ALA A 634 6.05 22.45 6.51
N GLN A 635 5.32 21.56 7.17
CA GLN A 635 4.74 20.35 6.61
C GLN A 635 3.62 20.77 5.67
N VAL A 636 3.64 20.33 4.41
CA VAL A 636 2.48 20.55 3.54
C VAL A 636 1.30 19.72 4.00
N GLN A 637 0.10 20.21 3.74
CA GLN A 637 -1.14 19.54 4.12
C GLN A 637 -1.44 18.32 3.25
N ALA A 638 -1.06 18.39 1.98
CA ALA A 638 -1.27 17.37 0.96
C ALA A 638 -0.29 17.63 -0.20
N ILE A 639 -0.01 16.61 -1.02
CA ILE A 639 0.84 16.72 -2.21
C ILE A 639 0.00 16.43 -3.45
N ILE A 640 0.01 17.33 -4.43
CA ILE A 640 -0.50 17.11 -5.78
C ILE A 640 0.63 16.58 -6.65
N GLY A 641 0.38 15.48 -7.35
CA GLY A 641 1.40 14.72 -8.06
C GLY A 641 1.55 13.31 -7.47
N GLU A 642 2.43 12.47 -7.98
CA GLU A 642 3.32 12.67 -9.13
C GLU A 642 2.68 12.13 -10.41
N THR A 643 3.19 12.47 -11.60
CA THR A 643 2.65 12.04 -12.91
C THR A 643 2.84 10.55 -13.19
N TYR A 644 4.03 10.00 -12.97
CA TYR A 644 4.39 8.62 -13.26
C TYR A 644 4.07 7.68 -12.09
N SER A 645 3.53 6.50 -12.41
CA SER A 645 3.15 5.50 -11.42
C SER A 645 4.33 5.03 -10.55
N SER A 646 5.49 4.77 -11.14
CA SER A 646 6.69 4.34 -10.40
C SER A 646 7.20 5.39 -9.40
N VAL A 647 7.19 6.67 -9.78
CA VAL A 647 7.62 7.76 -8.90
C VAL A 647 6.58 8.02 -7.81
N SER A 648 5.29 8.00 -8.17
CA SER A 648 4.18 8.09 -7.21
C SER A 648 4.24 6.99 -6.16
N MET A 649 4.53 5.74 -6.55
CA MET A 649 4.74 4.64 -5.59
C MET A 649 5.93 4.87 -4.69
N ALA A 650 7.05 5.35 -5.22
CA ALA A 650 8.24 5.65 -4.44
C ALA A 650 7.95 6.73 -3.37
N ILE A 651 7.25 7.80 -3.76
CA ILE A 651 6.80 8.85 -2.85
C ILE A 651 5.84 8.28 -1.81
N ALA A 652 4.76 7.62 -2.23
CA ALA A 652 3.72 7.10 -1.34
C ALA A 652 4.28 6.10 -0.33
N ASN A 653 5.24 5.26 -0.71
CA ASN A 653 5.95 4.38 0.23
C ASN A 653 6.79 5.14 1.26
N SER A 654 7.40 6.26 0.85
CA SER A 654 8.31 7.02 1.69
C SER A 654 7.59 7.91 2.69
N ILE A 655 6.45 8.50 2.29
CA ILE A 655 5.69 9.42 3.14
C ILE A 655 4.41 8.82 3.74
N GLY A 656 4.04 7.62 3.33
CA GLY A 656 2.90 6.87 3.87
C GLY A 656 2.88 6.77 5.40
N PRO A 657 4.03 6.55 6.09
CA PRO A 657 4.09 6.57 7.56
C PRO A 657 3.68 7.89 8.20
N PHE A 658 3.85 9.02 7.50
CA PHE A 658 3.44 10.36 7.98
C PHE A 658 1.96 10.66 7.71
N SER A 659 1.25 9.73 7.03
CA SER A 659 -0.15 9.87 6.62
C SER A 659 -0.47 11.13 5.82
N ILE A 660 0.53 11.71 5.15
CA ILE A 660 0.32 12.88 4.28
C ILE A 660 -0.35 12.40 2.98
N PRO A 661 -1.52 12.95 2.62
CA PRO A 661 -2.21 12.55 1.41
C PRO A 661 -1.45 13.01 0.18
N ILE A 662 -1.30 12.12 -0.78
CA ILE A 662 -0.79 12.41 -2.12
C ILE A 662 -1.90 12.14 -3.13
N ILE A 663 -2.24 13.14 -3.95
CA ILE A 663 -3.28 13.06 -4.98
C ILE A 663 -2.61 13.18 -6.35
N SER A 664 -2.41 12.04 -7.00
CA SER A 664 -1.86 12.02 -8.34
C SER A 664 -2.91 12.38 -9.39
N HIS A 665 -2.50 13.18 -10.38
CA HIS A 665 -3.34 13.58 -11.50
C HIS A 665 -3.24 12.62 -12.71
N TYR A 666 -2.24 11.72 -12.72
CA TYR A 666 -1.91 10.91 -13.91
C TYR A 666 -1.34 9.51 -13.64
N ALA A 667 -1.08 9.11 -12.38
CA ALA A 667 -0.57 7.78 -12.06
C ALA A 667 -1.70 6.72 -12.06
N THR A 668 -1.83 6.00 -13.16
CA THR A 668 -2.95 5.10 -13.47
C THR A 668 -2.76 3.65 -13.05
N CYS A 669 -1.55 3.23 -12.66
CA CYS A 669 -1.27 1.83 -12.31
C CYS A 669 -2.27 1.23 -11.31
N GLU A 670 -2.78 0.03 -11.58
CA GLU A 670 -3.64 -0.73 -10.65
C GLU A 670 -2.93 -0.97 -9.31
N CYS A 671 -1.60 -1.12 -9.33
CA CYS A 671 -0.76 -1.32 -8.16
C CYS A 671 -0.93 -0.25 -7.06
N LEU A 672 -1.25 0.99 -7.42
CA LEU A 672 -1.42 2.12 -6.49
C LEU A 672 -2.77 2.10 -5.73
N SER A 673 -3.70 1.25 -6.16
CA SER A 673 -5.04 1.12 -5.56
C SER A 673 -5.03 0.28 -4.26
N ASP A 674 -3.94 -0.45 -3.97
CA ASP A 674 -3.81 -1.24 -2.74
C ASP A 674 -3.59 -0.32 -1.52
N LYS A 675 -4.68 0.09 -0.87
CA LYS A 675 -4.67 0.88 0.37
C LYS A 675 -3.97 0.22 1.55
N ARG A 676 -3.61 -1.06 1.46
CA ARG A 676 -2.72 -1.70 2.45
C ARG A 676 -1.28 -1.23 2.25
N LYS A 677 -0.85 -1.06 1.00
CA LYS A 677 0.50 -0.58 0.66
C LYS A 677 0.56 0.95 0.64
N TYR A 678 -0.44 1.60 0.08
CA TYR A 678 -0.48 3.05 -0.14
C TYR A 678 -1.68 3.72 0.56
N PRO A 679 -1.69 3.78 1.91
CA PRO A 679 -2.86 4.22 2.67
C PRO A 679 -3.23 5.70 2.46
N SER A 680 -2.27 6.55 2.12
CA SER A 680 -2.48 7.99 1.89
C SER A 680 -2.43 8.39 0.41
N PHE A 681 -2.29 7.43 -0.51
CA PHE A 681 -2.34 7.71 -1.94
C PHE A 681 -3.78 7.84 -2.42
N LEU A 682 -4.05 8.81 -3.27
CA LEU A 682 -5.31 9.08 -3.94
C LEU A 682 -4.98 9.50 -5.38
N ARG A 683 -5.98 9.49 -6.27
CA ARG A 683 -5.77 10.02 -7.63
C ARG A 683 -7.05 10.58 -8.23
N THR A 684 -6.90 11.59 -9.09
CA THR A 684 -7.98 12.17 -9.88
C THR A 684 -8.08 11.61 -11.30
N ILE A 685 -7.35 10.52 -11.56
CA ILE A 685 -7.42 9.72 -12.78
C ILE A 685 -7.87 8.28 -12.43
N PRO A 686 -8.57 7.56 -13.32
CA PRO A 686 -9.01 6.19 -13.08
C PRO A 686 -7.85 5.17 -13.03
N SER A 687 -8.15 3.97 -12.52
CA SER A 687 -7.23 2.83 -12.57
C SER A 687 -7.11 2.20 -13.96
N ASP A 688 -5.89 1.82 -14.33
CA ASP A 688 -5.57 1.02 -15.51
C ASP A 688 -6.29 -0.33 -15.56
N TYR A 689 -6.76 -0.85 -14.42
CA TYR A 689 -7.60 -2.05 -14.41
C TYR A 689 -8.81 -1.92 -15.37
N PHE A 690 -9.48 -0.76 -15.34
CA PHE A 690 -10.64 -0.49 -16.19
C PHE A 690 -10.23 -0.26 -17.64
N GLN A 691 -9.10 0.43 -17.86
CA GLN A 691 -8.54 0.63 -19.20
C GLN A 691 -8.18 -0.72 -19.84
N SER A 692 -7.41 -1.57 -19.16
CA SER A 692 -6.98 -2.87 -19.66
C SER A 692 -8.16 -3.78 -19.99
N ARG A 693 -9.23 -3.75 -19.17
CA ARG A 693 -10.49 -4.44 -19.49
C ARG A 693 -11.11 -3.93 -20.78
N ALA A 694 -11.28 -2.62 -20.91
CA ALA A 694 -11.91 -2.01 -22.06
C ALA A 694 -11.08 -2.22 -23.35
N LEU A 695 -9.75 -2.20 -23.27
CA LEU A 695 -8.87 -2.55 -24.39
C LEU A 695 -9.06 -4.01 -24.82
N ALA A 696 -9.14 -4.96 -23.88
CA ALA A 696 -9.36 -6.37 -24.19
C ALA A 696 -10.75 -6.61 -24.81
N GLU A 697 -11.79 -5.96 -24.31
CA GLU A 697 -13.14 -6.00 -24.89
C GLU A 697 -13.17 -5.38 -26.30
N MET A 698 -12.44 -4.29 -26.52
CA MET A 698 -12.31 -3.67 -27.85
C MET A 698 -11.61 -4.61 -28.84
N VAL A 699 -10.50 -5.24 -28.44
CA VAL A 699 -9.78 -6.21 -29.28
C VAL A 699 -10.70 -7.38 -29.66
N LYS A 700 -11.49 -7.88 -28.70
CA LYS A 700 -12.51 -8.91 -28.95
C LYS A 700 -13.60 -8.44 -29.91
N TYR A 701 -14.09 -7.21 -29.74
CA TYR A 701 -15.15 -6.63 -30.57
C TYR A 701 -14.75 -6.59 -32.06
N PHE A 702 -13.50 -6.26 -32.36
CA PHE A 702 -12.97 -6.28 -33.73
C PHE A 702 -12.59 -7.68 -34.24
N GLY A 703 -12.80 -8.72 -33.44
CA GLY A 703 -12.52 -10.11 -33.82
C GLY A 703 -11.03 -10.45 -33.86
N TRP A 704 -10.16 -9.64 -33.25
CA TRP A 704 -8.74 -9.90 -33.19
C TRP A 704 -8.44 -10.90 -32.07
N THR A 705 -7.85 -12.04 -32.43
CA THR A 705 -7.51 -13.11 -31.47
C THR A 705 -6.01 -13.33 -31.33
N TRP A 706 -5.19 -12.66 -32.15
CA TRP A 706 -3.74 -12.81 -32.19
C TRP A 706 -3.07 -11.43 -32.25
N VAL A 707 -2.51 -10.99 -31.12
CA VAL A 707 -1.98 -9.64 -30.96
C VAL A 707 -0.54 -9.66 -30.45
N GLY A 708 0.24 -8.66 -30.85
CA GLY A 708 1.52 -8.33 -30.23
C GLY A 708 1.34 -7.27 -29.16
N ALA A 709 2.30 -7.15 -28.24
CA ALA A 709 2.24 -6.12 -27.21
C ALA A 709 3.60 -5.47 -26.95
N LEU A 710 3.59 -4.14 -26.80
CA LEU A 710 4.71 -3.34 -26.34
C LEU A 710 4.32 -2.65 -25.05
N ARG A 711 5.17 -2.76 -24.03
CA ARG A 711 4.94 -2.15 -22.72
C ARG A 711 6.15 -1.37 -22.25
N ARG A 712 5.91 -0.24 -21.57
CA ARG A 712 6.97 0.47 -20.87
C ARG A 712 7.55 -0.43 -19.78
N ASP A 713 8.87 -0.48 -19.65
CA ASP A 713 9.56 -1.29 -18.64
C ASP A 713 9.57 -0.60 -17.27
N ASP A 714 8.37 -0.32 -16.77
CA ASP A 714 8.12 0.33 -15.48
C ASP A 714 6.81 -0.19 -14.87
N ASP A 715 6.40 0.35 -13.72
CA ASP A 715 5.23 -0.16 -13.02
C ASP A 715 3.91 0.12 -13.76
N TYR A 716 3.84 1.22 -14.53
CA TYR A 716 2.69 1.54 -15.38
C TYR A 716 2.53 0.51 -16.51
N GLY A 717 3.53 0.37 -17.38
CA GLY A 717 3.47 -0.52 -18.52
C GLY A 717 3.35 -1.99 -18.12
N ASN A 718 4.05 -2.40 -17.06
CA ASN A 718 4.05 -3.79 -16.60
C ASN A 718 2.74 -4.19 -15.93
N SER A 719 2.20 -3.34 -15.03
CA SER A 719 0.93 -3.65 -14.37
C SER A 719 -0.24 -3.58 -15.34
N GLY A 720 -0.27 -2.57 -16.20
CA GLY A 720 -1.33 -2.41 -17.20
C GLY A 720 -1.39 -3.57 -18.18
N MET A 721 -0.23 -3.98 -18.71
CA MET A 721 -0.15 -5.15 -19.60
C MET A 721 -0.51 -6.46 -18.89
N ALA A 722 -0.11 -6.64 -17.63
CA ALA A 722 -0.49 -7.84 -16.87
C ALA A 722 -2.02 -7.93 -16.68
N ALA A 723 -2.68 -6.81 -16.36
CA ALA A 723 -4.14 -6.74 -16.27
C ALA A 723 -4.80 -7.01 -17.64
N PHE A 724 -4.25 -6.47 -18.73
CA PHE A 724 -4.75 -6.72 -20.07
C PHE A 724 -4.64 -8.20 -20.44
N THR A 725 -3.47 -8.81 -20.26
CA THR A 725 -3.23 -10.23 -20.58
C THR A 725 -4.19 -11.14 -19.83
N GLY A 726 -4.37 -10.95 -18.53
CA GLY A 726 -5.29 -11.79 -17.74
C GLY A 726 -6.75 -11.71 -18.19
N ILE A 727 -7.19 -10.57 -18.74
CA ILE A 727 -8.54 -10.40 -19.28
C ILE A 727 -8.61 -10.92 -20.73
N ALA A 728 -7.58 -10.65 -21.53
CA ALA A 728 -7.45 -11.09 -22.91
C ALA A 728 -7.56 -12.62 -23.02
N GLU A 729 -6.88 -13.36 -22.15
CA GLU A 729 -6.94 -14.82 -22.08
C GLU A 729 -8.36 -15.34 -21.82
N GLN A 730 -9.10 -14.71 -20.90
CA GLN A 730 -10.51 -15.05 -20.61
C GLN A 730 -11.43 -14.77 -21.79
N LEU A 731 -11.05 -13.81 -22.64
CA LEU A 731 -11.78 -13.41 -23.83
C LEU A 731 -11.37 -14.20 -25.09
N GLY A 732 -10.42 -15.14 -24.97
CA GLY A 732 -9.92 -15.96 -26.09
C GLY A 732 -8.94 -15.22 -27.00
N ILE A 733 -8.26 -14.19 -26.50
CA ILE A 733 -7.24 -13.42 -27.21
C ILE A 733 -5.86 -13.91 -26.75
N CYS A 734 -5.00 -14.26 -27.69
CA CYS A 734 -3.63 -14.68 -27.42
C CYS A 734 -2.63 -13.57 -27.74
N LEU A 735 -1.67 -13.37 -26.84
CA LEU A 735 -0.52 -12.50 -27.08
C LEU A 735 0.62 -13.34 -27.68
N GLU A 736 1.03 -13.01 -28.90
CA GLU A 736 2.18 -13.65 -29.57
C GLU A 736 3.50 -13.25 -28.89
N TYR A 737 3.59 -11.99 -28.49
CA TYR A 737 4.71 -11.44 -27.74
C TYR A 737 4.24 -10.30 -26.83
N SER A 738 5.00 -10.07 -25.75
CA SER A 738 4.87 -8.90 -24.88
C SER A 738 6.26 -8.38 -24.56
N LEU A 739 6.73 -7.36 -25.30
CA LEU A 739 8.12 -6.89 -25.21
C LEU A 739 8.22 -5.62 -24.36
N PRO A 740 9.14 -5.58 -23.36
CA PRO A 740 9.45 -4.38 -22.60
C PRO A 740 10.26 -3.38 -23.42
N TYR A 741 10.00 -2.09 -23.23
CA TYR A 741 10.80 -1.00 -23.77
C TYR A 741 10.96 0.15 -22.77
N PHE A 742 12.12 0.80 -22.78
CA PHE A 742 12.35 2.06 -22.08
C PHE A 742 13.32 2.91 -22.88
N ARG A 743 13.10 4.24 -22.97
CA ARG A 743 13.91 5.15 -23.81
C ARG A 743 15.42 5.12 -23.57
N THR A 744 15.88 4.68 -22.39
CA THR A 744 17.32 4.59 -22.08
C THR A 744 17.95 3.24 -22.45
N TYR A 745 17.22 2.36 -23.12
CA TYR A 745 17.76 1.09 -23.62
C TYR A 745 18.87 1.29 -24.64
N SER A 746 19.88 0.42 -24.60
CA SER A 746 20.94 0.41 -25.62
C SER A 746 20.37 0.03 -27.00
N LYS A 747 21.05 0.48 -28.05
CA LYS A 747 20.66 0.18 -29.44
C LYS A 747 20.51 -1.31 -29.70
N GLU A 748 21.40 -2.15 -29.16
CA GLU A 748 21.31 -3.61 -29.33
C GLU A 748 20.04 -4.20 -28.71
N ARG A 749 19.61 -3.68 -27.56
CA ARG A 749 18.38 -4.13 -26.89
C ARG A 749 17.15 -3.73 -27.68
N VAL A 750 17.14 -2.52 -28.25
CA VAL A 750 16.04 -2.05 -29.11
C VAL A 750 15.97 -2.88 -30.40
N LEU A 751 17.10 -3.19 -31.04
CA LEU A 751 17.11 -4.01 -32.26
C LEU A 751 16.52 -5.41 -32.04
N ARG A 752 16.73 -6.02 -30.87
CA ARG A 752 16.09 -7.31 -30.52
C ARG A 752 14.57 -7.23 -30.47
N ILE A 753 14.03 -6.09 -30.01
CA ILE A 753 12.57 -5.85 -30.01
C ILE A 753 12.08 -5.77 -31.45
N ILE A 754 12.78 -5.02 -32.31
CA ILE A 754 12.45 -4.89 -33.74
C ILE A 754 12.48 -6.24 -34.44
N ASP A 755 13.52 -7.04 -34.22
CA ASP A 755 13.66 -8.37 -34.82
C ASP A 755 12.50 -9.28 -34.41
N GLN A 756 12.09 -9.25 -33.14
CA GLN A 756 10.93 -10.01 -32.67
C GLN A 756 9.62 -9.54 -33.31
N ILE A 757 9.38 -8.24 -33.43
CA ILE A 757 8.20 -7.71 -34.13
C ILE A 757 8.18 -8.18 -35.59
N LYS A 758 9.34 -8.22 -36.28
CA LYS A 758 9.43 -8.60 -37.70
C LYS A 758 9.16 -10.07 -37.98
N ILE A 759 9.60 -10.96 -37.11
CA ILE A 759 9.38 -12.41 -37.29
C ILE A 759 7.98 -12.84 -36.86
N SER A 760 7.27 -11.97 -36.13
CA SER A 760 5.93 -12.21 -35.62
C SER A 760 4.86 -12.10 -36.71
N THR A 761 3.74 -12.79 -36.51
CA THR A 761 2.63 -12.87 -37.47
C THR A 761 1.47 -11.95 -37.14
N SER A 762 1.37 -11.50 -35.89
CA SER A 762 0.38 -10.54 -35.41
C SER A 762 0.45 -9.24 -36.19
N ARG A 763 -0.73 -8.68 -36.50
CA ARG A 763 -0.89 -7.40 -37.20
C ARG A 763 -1.47 -6.30 -36.33
N VAL A 764 -1.79 -6.63 -35.08
CA VAL A 764 -2.32 -5.72 -34.08
C VAL A 764 -1.29 -5.61 -32.98
N ILE A 765 -0.94 -4.37 -32.58
CA ILE A 765 0.01 -4.12 -31.50
C ILE A 765 -0.69 -3.33 -30.40
N ILE A 766 -0.74 -3.90 -29.19
CA ILE A 766 -1.20 -3.21 -27.99
C ILE A 766 -0.03 -2.40 -27.43
N GLY A 767 -0.16 -1.07 -27.38
CA GLY A 767 0.88 -0.15 -26.94
C GLY A 767 0.59 0.43 -25.55
N PHE A 768 1.13 -0.20 -24.51
CA PHE A 768 1.11 0.29 -23.12
C PHE A 768 2.40 1.07 -22.83
N LEU A 769 2.62 2.12 -23.62
CA LEU A 769 3.82 2.96 -23.62
C LEU A 769 3.47 4.36 -23.14
N ASP A 770 4.48 5.08 -22.65
CA ASP A 770 4.38 6.53 -22.46
C ASP A 770 4.61 7.25 -23.80
N THR A 771 4.10 8.48 -23.93
CA THR A 771 4.20 9.29 -25.16
C THR A 771 5.64 9.39 -25.67
N TRP A 772 6.58 9.71 -24.78
CA TRP A 772 7.99 9.91 -25.15
C TRP A 772 8.69 8.61 -25.54
N ASP A 773 8.30 7.50 -24.91
CA ASP A 773 8.85 6.18 -25.24
C ASP A 773 8.38 5.74 -26.64
N LEU A 774 7.13 6.04 -27.01
CA LEU A 774 6.62 5.80 -28.35
C LEU A 774 7.21 6.75 -29.39
N GLU A 775 7.38 8.03 -29.06
CA GLU A 775 8.05 9.03 -29.91
C GLU A 775 9.46 8.57 -30.30
N SER A 776 10.26 8.12 -29.34
CA SER A 776 11.60 7.56 -29.56
C SER A 776 11.59 6.34 -30.50
N LEU A 777 10.52 5.53 -30.46
CA LEU A 777 10.36 4.36 -31.30
C LEU A 777 9.88 4.67 -32.72
N LEU A 778 9.17 5.77 -32.97
CA LEU A 778 8.64 6.08 -34.31
C LEU A 778 9.73 6.12 -35.38
N GLN A 779 10.85 6.78 -35.09
CA GLN A 779 11.97 6.85 -36.03
C GLN A 779 12.59 5.47 -36.28
N VAL A 780 12.74 4.66 -35.22
CA VAL A 780 13.29 3.30 -35.32
C VAL A 780 12.35 2.38 -36.13
N PHE A 781 11.04 2.46 -35.89
CA PHE A 781 10.03 1.73 -36.64
C PHE A 781 10.07 2.10 -38.12
N PHE A 782 10.22 3.38 -38.45
CA PHE A 782 10.39 3.82 -39.83
C PHE A 782 11.65 3.23 -40.47
N GLU A 783 12.81 3.40 -39.84
CA GLU A 783 14.11 2.92 -40.35
C GLU A 783 14.14 1.41 -40.61
N HIS A 784 13.34 0.66 -39.85
CA HIS A 784 13.26 -0.78 -39.96
C HIS A 784 12.00 -1.29 -40.69
N ASN A 785 11.25 -0.44 -41.38
CA ASN A 785 10.04 -0.79 -42.14
C ASN A 785 8.93 -1.46 -41.30
N ILE A 786 8.79 -1.10 -40.03
CA ILE A 786 7.68 -1.51 -39.17
C ILE A 786 6.49 -0.59 -39.46
N THR A 787 5.72 -0.94 -40.50
CA THR A 787 4.57 -0.19 -40.97
C THR A 787 3.38 -1.12 -41.20
N GLY A 788 2.16 -0.58 -41.30
CA GLY A 788 0.95 -1.36 -41.61
C GLY A 788 0.38 -2.18 -40.45
N TYR A 789 0.78 -1.88 -39.21
CA TYR A 789 0.19 -2.48 -38.01
C TYR A 789 -1.03 -1.67 -37.54
N GLN A 790 -2.05 -2.37 -37.05
CA GLN A 790 -3.14 -1.75 -36.32
C GLN A 790 -2.70 -1.52 -34.88
N TRP A 791 -2.53 -0.26 -34.50
CA TRP A 791 -2.18 0.09 -33.13
C TRP A 791 -3.41 0.21 -32.24
N VAL A 792 -3.29 -0.35 -31.04
CA VAL A 792 -4.26 -0.21 -29.95
C VAL A 792 -3.59 0.52 -28.80
N GLY A 793 -3.96 1.78 -28.58
CA GLY A 793 -3.29 2.68 -27.66
C GLY A 793 -3.99 2.85 -26.31
N THR A 794 -3.17 3.21 -25.33
CA THR A 794 -3.58 3.62 -24.00
C THR A 794 -3.85 5.13 -23.96
N GLU A 795 -4.48 5.58 -22.88
CA GLU A 795 -4.66 7.00 -22.58
C GLU A 795 -3.35 7.78 -22.65
N ALA A 796 -2.22 7.17 -22.29
CA ALA A 796 -0.95 7.86 -22.22
C ALA A 796 -0.49 8.53 -23.52
N TRP A 797 -0.93 8.07 -24.70
CA TRP A 797 -0.44 8.57 -25.99
C TRP A 797 -1.49 8.66 -27.11
N ILE A 798 -2.62 7.94 -27.02
CA ILE A 798 -3.55 7.83 -28.17
C ILE A 798 -4.17 9.18 -28.59
N PHE A 799 -4.27 10.13 -27.67
CA PHE A 799 -4.85 11.45 -27.91
C PHE A 799 -3.80 12.56 -28.03
N ASP A 800 -2.51 12.23 -28.03
CA ASP A 800 -1.43 13.21 -28.06
C ASP A 800 -1.26 13.81 -29.48
N PRO A 801 -1.52 15.11 -29.67
CA PRO A 801 -1.41 15.74 -30.98
C PRO A 801 0.04 15.94 -31.44
N GLU A 802 1.01 16.03 -30.52
CA GLU A 802 2.43 16.16 -30.87
C GLU A 802 2.96 14.85 -31.43
N LEU A 803 2.61 13.73 -30.78
CA LEU A 803 2.96 12.41 -31.31
C LEU A 803 2.36 12.20 -32.71
N ALA A 804 1.11 12.62 -32.92
CA ALA A 804 0.47 12.55 -34.24
C ALA A 804 1.16 13.44 -35.30
N LYS A 805 1.68 14.62 -34.91
CA LYS A 805 2.47 15.49 -35.80
C LYS A 805 3.84 14.89 -36.13
N LEU A 806 4.47 14.23 -35.16
CA LEU A 806 5.78 13.59 -35.31
C LEU A 806 5.72 12.31 -36.17
N ASP A 807 4.57 11.65 -36.22
CA ASP A 807 4.32 10.50 -37.11
C ASP A 807 4.16 10.91 -38.60
N GLN A 808 5.16 11.58 -39.15
CA GLN A 808 5.22 11.99 -40.56
C GLN A 808 5.19 10.81 -41.55
N LYS A 809 5.37 9.59 -41.03
CA LYS A 809 5.47 8.34 -41.81
C LYS A 809 4.23 7.48 -41.69
N ASN A 810 3.17 7.97 -41.03
CA ASN A 810 1.88 7.29 -40.90
C ASN A 810 1.99 5.90 -40.26
N ILE A 811 2.92 5.70 -39.32
CA ILE A 811 3.11 4.43 -38.59
C ILE A 811 1.92 4.14 -37.67
N LEU A 812 1.38 5.18 -37.04
CA LEU A 812 0.25 5.14 -36.11
C LEU A 812 -1.08 5.48 -36.83
N GLN A 813 -1.08 5.58 -38.16
CA GLN A 813 -2.28 5.90 -38.92
C GLN A 813 -3.39 4.87 -38.64
N GLY A 814 -4.55 5.36 -38.21
CA GLY A 814 -5.69 4.51 -37.86
C GLY A 814 -5.58 3.85 -36.48
N ALA A 815 -4.64 4.27 -35.62
CA ALA A 815 -4.60 3.83 -34.24
C ALA A 815 -5.94 4.07 -33.53
N ILE A 816 -6.36 3.11 -32.73
CA ILE A 816 -7.58 3.19 -31.90
C ILE A 816 -7.21 2.98 -30.44
N GLY A 817 -7.96 3.54 -29.50
CA GLY A 817 -7.64 3.40 -28.10
C GLY A 817 -8.57 4.18 -27.20
N LEU A 818 -8.19 4.27 -25.93
CA LEU A 818 -8.98 4.94 -24.90
C LEU A 818 -8.32 6.24 -24.53
N ALA A 819 -9.08 7.33 -24.50
CA ALA A 819 -8.60 8.65 -24.12
C ALA A 819 -9.25 9.12 -22.82
N ILE A 820 -8.60 10.05 -22.13
CA ILE A 820 -9.18 10.70 -20.96
C ILE A 820 -10.41 11.51 -21.40
N PRO A 821 -11.54 11.46 -20.65
CA PRO A 821 -12.74 12.22 -21.00
C PRO A 821 -12.42 13.70 -21.21
N LYS A 822 -12.93 14.27 -22.30
CA LYS A 822 -12.77 15.69 -22.60
C LYS A 822 -13.30 16.52 -21.42
N ALA A 823 -12.51 17.52 -21.02
CA ALA A 823 -12.86 18.46 -19.97
C ALA A 823 -12.47 19.87 -20.41
N ASN A 824 -13.10 20.87 -19.81
CA ASN A 824 -12.75 22.27 -19.99
C ASN A 824 -12.79 22.98 -18.63
N VAL A 825 -11.77 23.77 -18.33
CA VAL A 825 -11.69 24.62 -17.14
C VAL A 825 -11.74 26.07 -17.62
N THR A 826 -12.80 26.79 -17.25
CA THR A 826 -13.04 28.16 -17.75
C THR A 826 -11.96 29.10 -17.20
N GLY A 827 -11.36 29.92 -18.07
CA GLY A 827 -10.32 30.89 -17.69
C GLY A 827 -8.91 30.31 -17.47
N LEU A 828 -8.74 28.99 -17.46
CA LEU A 828 -7.42 28.37 -17.30
C LEU A 828 -6.50 28.65 -18.49
N GLU A 829 -7.04 28.62 -19.71
CA GLU A 829 -6.27 28.94 -20.93
C GLU A 829 -5.72 30.37 -20.87
N ASP A 830 -6.59 31.34 -20.58
CA ASP A 830 -6.20 32.75 -20.42
C ASP A 830 -5.15 32.93 -19.30
N PHE A 831 -5.28 32.18 -18.21
CA PHE A 831 -4.33 32.23 -17.10
C PHE A 831 -2.96 31.66 -17.46
N ILE A 832 -2.90 30.50 -18.12
CA ILE A 832 -1.63 29.88 -18.55
C ILE A 832 -0.91 30.77 -19.58
N LEU A 833 -1.67 31.44 -20.45
CA LEU A 833 -1.13 32.36 -21.44
C LEU A 833 -0.69 33.72 -20.83
N ASP A 834 -1.12 34.06 -19.61
CA ASP A 834 -0.56 35.19 -18.85
C ASP A 834 0.70 34.76 -18.10
N VAL A 835 1.84 35.32 -18.49
CA VAL A 835 3.14 34.98 -17.90
C VAL A 835 3.35 35.57 -16.51
N LYS A 836 2.59 36.61 -16.13
CA LYS A 836 2.85 37.37 -14.89
C LYS A 836 2.87 36.51 -13.62
N PRO A 837 1.94 35.57 -13.42
CA PRO A 837 1.95 34.69 -12.25
C PRO A 837 3.25 33.87 -12.19
N LEU A 838 3.62 33.18 -13.26
CA LEU A 838 4.85 32.37 -13.32
C LEU A 838 6.13 33.22 -13.12
N LYS A 839 6.21 34.40 -13.75
CA LYS A 839 7.34 35.35 -13.58
C LYS A 839 7.49 35.79 -12.12
N SER A 840 6.39 35.92 -11.38
CA SER A 840 6.40 36.39 -9.98
C SER A 840 6.79 35.32 -8.95
N VAL A 841 6.29 34.10 -9.08
CA VAL A 841 6.48 33.02 -8.08
C VAL A 841 7.51 31.97 -8.49
N GLY A 842 7.92 31.94 -9.77
CA GLY A 842 8.82 30.94 -10.37
C GLY A 842 10.14 31.53 -10.87
N SER A 843 10.69 32.54 -10.19
CA SER A 843 11.87 33.29 -10.68
C SER A 843 13.10 32.44 -10.97
N ALA A 844 13.22 31.24 -10.39
CA ALA A 844 14.32 30.32 -10.62
C ALA A 844 14.20 29.56 -11.95
N ILE A 845 12.99 29.13 -12.34
CA ILE A 845 12.74 28.39 -13.59
C ILE A 845 12.38 29.30 -14.75
N PHE A 846 11.91 30.51 -14.45
CA PHE A 846 11.44 31.47 -15.45
C PHE A 846 12.46 31.77 -16.56
N PRO A 847 13.76 32.03 -16.27
CA PRO A 847 14.74 32.28 -17.33
C PRO A 847 14.84 31.11 -18.31
N GLU A 848 15.01 29.88 -17.81
CA GLU A 848 15.14 28.69 -18.66
C GLU A 848 13.87 28.44 -19.48
N PHE A 849 12.69 28.58 -18.86
CA PHE A 849 11.41 28.51 -19.54
C PHE A 849 11.32 29.54 -20.68
N TRP A 850 11.66 30.79 -20.40
CA TRP A 850 11.52 31.88 -21.36
C TRP A 850 12.52 31.76 -22.52
N GLU A 851 13.76 31.35 -22.23
CA GLU A 851 14.77 31.02 -23.24
C GLU A 851 14.31 29.87 -24.14
N ALA A 852 13.72 28.80 -23.57
CA ALA A 852 13.21 27.67 -24.32
C ALA A 852 12.01 28.01 -25.21
N MET A 853 11.17 28.96 -24.79
CA MET A 853 9.96 29.37 -25.52
C MET A 853 10.25 30.24 -26.75
N PHE A 854 11.28 31.10 -26.68
CA PHE A 854 11.55 32.14 -27.67
C PHE A 854 12.90 31.98 -28.39
N ASP A 855 13.66 30.92 -28.10
CA ASP A 855 15.00 30.64 -28.67
C ASP A 855 15.94 31.86 -28.54
N CYS A 856 15.95 32.44 -27.34
CA CYS A 856 16.72 33.64 -26.99
C CYS A 856 17.45 33.42 -25.66
N LYS A 857 18.30 34.38 -25.26
CA LYS A 857 18.99 34.38 -23.96
C LYS A 857 18.42 35.44 -23.04
N TYR A 858 18.05 35.04 -21.83
CA TYR A 858 17.48 35.90 -20.79
C TYR A 858 18.63 36.50 -19.98
N THR A 859 19.30 37.52 -20.53
CA THR A 859 20.47 38.13 -19.91
C THR A 859 20.11 39.35 -19.07
N VAL A 860 20.70 39.43 -17.87
CA VAL A 860 20.79 40.68 -17.09
C VAL A 860 21.99 41.53 -17.54
N GLN A 861 22.94 40.96 -18.31
CA GLN A 861 24.13 41.64 -18.87
C GLN A 861 24.46 41.19 -20.31
N ASN A 862 24.73 42.16 -21.20
CA ASN A 862 24.95 42.02 -22.64
C ASN A 862 26.33 41.42 -23.00
N ASP A 863 26.54 40.11 -22.79
CA ASP A 863 27.84 39.48 -23.10
C ASP A 863 27.75 38.19 -23.93
N SER A 864 26.80 38.11 -24.87
CA SER A 864 26.78 37.03 -25.88
C SER A 864 26.58 37.57 -27.29
N GLU A 865 27.68 37.67 -28.04
CA GLU A 865 27.66 37.98 -29.47
C GLU A 865 26.93 36.86 -30.24
N GLY A 866 25.77 37.17 -30.82
CA GLY A 866 25.11 36.33 -31.82
C GLY A 866 23.81 35.62 -31.43
N VAL A 867 23.32 35.71 -30.18
CA VAL A 867 22.04 35.13 -29.75
C VAL A 867 21.01 36.24 -29.47
N PRO A 868 19.75 36.13 -29.94
CA PRO A 868 18.69 37.10 -29.61
C PRO A 868 18.51 37.23 -28.09
N VAL A 869 18.28 38.45 -27.59
CA VAL A 869 18.06 38.70 -26.15
C VAL A 869 16.57 38.69 -25.84
N CYS A 870 16.16 37.96 -24.81
CA CYS A 870 14.79 37.98 -24.32
C CYS A 870 14.54 39.20 -23.41
N THR A 871 13.48 39.95 -23.67
CA THR A 871 13.04 41.12 -22.89
C THR A 871 12.20 40.75 -21.67
N GLY A 872 11.59 39.56 -21.66
CA GLY A 872 10.66 39.12 -20.62
C GLY A 872 9.25 39.70 -20.76
N GLU A 873 8.96 40.33 -21.90
CA GLU A 873 7.69 40.98 -22.25
C GLU A 873 7.15 40.50 -23.62
N GLU A 874 7.79 39.48 -24.21
CA GLU A 874 7.28 38.76 -25.38
C GLU A 874 5.90 38.13 -25.09
N LYS A 875 5.08 38.00 -26.13
CA LYS A 875 3.73 37.47 -25.99
C LYS A 875 3.69 35.98 -26.30
N LEU A 876 3.24 35.20 -25.31
CA LEU A 876 3.00 33.76 -25.48
C LEU A 876 1.97 33.46 -26.59
N SER A 877 1.01 34.37 -26.83
CA SER A 877 0.04 34.24 -27.93
C SER A 877 0.66 34.19 -29.33
N ASP A 878 1.88 34.71 -29.48
CA ASP A 878 2.52 34.90 -30.79
C ASP A 878 3.38 33.69 -31.19
N VAL A 879 3.57 32.73 -30.26
CA VAL A 879 4.34 31.50 -30.48
C VAL A 879 3.41 30.31 -30.36
N ARG A 880 3.54 29.35 -31.27
CA ARG A 880 2.75 28.12 -31.27
C ARG A 880 3.66 26.93 -30.93
N ASN A 881 3.59 26.47 -29.69
CA ASN A 881 4.37 25.34 -29.19
C ASN A 881 3.57 24.51 -28.17
N THR A 882 4.22 23.49 -27.60
CA THR A 882 3.61 22.53 -26.66
C THR A 882 3.08 23.16 -25.37
N PHE A 883 3.59 24.32 -24.95
CA PHE A 883 3.07 25.06 -23.79
C PHE A 883 1.77 25.81 -24.08
N THR A 884 1.66 26.36 -25.29
CA THR A 884 0.44 27.08 -25.73
C THR A 884 -0.66 26.15 -26.23
N ASP A 885 -0.34 24.87 -26.44
CA ASP A 885 -1.31 23.85 -26.85
C ASP A 885 -2.13 23.39 -25.63
N MET A 886 -3.44 23.63 -25.69
CA MET A 886 -4.41 23.26 -24.66
C MET A 886 -5.01 21.86 -24.85
N SER A 887 -4.50 21.06 -25.78
CA SER A 887 -5.03 19.71 -26.06
C SER A 887 -4.97 18.77 -24.85
N LEU A 888 -4.07 19.02 -23.90
CA LEU A 888 -3.95 18.26 -22.64
C LEU A 888 -4.85 18.79 -21.51
N MET A 889 -5.83 19.65 -21.81
CA MET A 889 -6.86 20.13 -20.87
C MET A 889 -7.52 19.02 -20.02
N PRO A 890 -7.78 17.79 -20.53
CA PRO A 890 -8.28 16.71 -19.69
C PRO A 890 -7.37 16.37 -18.51
N ILE A 891 -6.04 16.41 -18.69
CA ILE A 891 -5.05 16.16 -17.63
C ILE A 891 -4.98 17.35 -16.68
N PHE A 892 -5.01 18.58 -17.20
CA PHE A 892 -5.03 19.80 -16.39
C PHE A 892 -6.25 19.81 -15.47
N SER A 893 -7.41 19.41 -15.99
CA SER A 893 -8.63 19.25 -15.19
C SER A 893 -8.44 18.28 -14.02
N ASN A 894 -7.60 17.25 -14.14
CA ASN A 894 -7.31 16.32 -13.03
C ASN A 894 -6.43 16.97 -11.95
N VAL A 895 -5.46 17.82 -12.33
CA VAL A 895 -4.70 18.64 -11.37
C VAL A 895 -5.65 19.58 -10.63
N TYR A 896 -6.47 20.32 -11.38
CA TYR A 896 -7.49 21.23 -10.85
C TYR A 896 -8.42 20.53 -9.85
N LYS A 897 -8.99 19.37 -10.22
CA LYS A 897 -9.83 18.55 -9.33
C LYS A 897 -9.10 18.11 -8.07
N GLY A 898 -7.80 17.80 -8.16
CA GLY A 898 -6.99 17.40 -7.01
C GLY A 898 -6.87 18.54 -5.99
N VAL A 899 -6.59 19.76 -6.45
CA VAL A 899 -6.53 20.95 -5.58
C VAL A 899 -7.89 21.25 -4.96
N TYR A 900 -8.95 21.19 -5.76
CA TYR A 900 -10.32 21.38 -5.26
C TYR A 900 -10.74 20.31 -4.24
N ALA A 901 -10.32 19.06 -4.41
CA ALA A 901 -10.58 17.99 -3.45
C ALA A 901 -9.95 18.31 -2.08
N ILE A 902 -8.72 18.82 -2.06
CA ILE A 902 -8.05 19.28 -0.83
C ILE A 902 -8.83 20.44 -0.21
N ALA A 903 -9.22 21.44 -1.02
CA ALA A 903 -9.92 22.61 -0.53
C ALA A 903 -11.30 22.27 0.05
N HIS A 904 -12.06 21.37 -0.58
CA HIS A 904 -13.34 20.90 -0.04
C HIS A 904 -13.16 20.09 1.25
N ALA A 905 -12.13 19.23 1.33
CA ALA A 905 -11.81 18.49 2.55
C ALA A 905 -11.48 19.46 3.70
N LEU A 906 -10.66 20.47 3.42
CA LEU A 906 -10.33 21.53 4.38
C LEU A 906 -11.56 22.35 4.78
N ASN A 907 -12.43 22.71 3.83
CA ASN A 907 -13.63 23.49 4.11
C ASN A 907 -14.57 22.77 5.08
N ASN A 908 -14.71 21.45 4.91
CA ASN A 908 -15.50 20.60 5.79
C ASN A 908 -14.82 20.43 7.16
N LEU A 909 -13.51 20.19 7.19
CA LEU A 909 -12.74 20.03 8.42
C LEU A 909 -12.72 21.30 9.28
N LEU A 910 -12.62 22.47 8.64
CA LEU A 910 -12.60 23.78 9.28
C LEU A 910 -14.01 24.34 9.54
N HIS A 911 -15.06 23.55 9.30
CA HIS A 911 -16.47 23.92 9.48
C HIS A 911 -16.81 25.31 8.90
N CYS A 912 -16.33 25.59 7.69
CA CYS A 912 -16.46 26.91 7.08
C CYS A 912 -17.90 27.18 6.63
N ASN A 913 -18.57 28.13 7.30
CA ASN A 913 -19.86 28.70 6.89
C ASN A 913 -19.64 30.06 6.21
N LYS A 914 -19.85 31.19 6.91
CA LYS A 914 -19.57 32.55 6.40
C LYS A 914 -18.10 32.97 6.52
N THR A 915 -17.38 32.38 7.47
CA THR A 915 -15.95 32.49 7.73
C THR A 915 -15.50 31.19 8.39
N CYS A 916 -14.32 30.67 8.03
CA CYS A 916 -13.79 29.46 8.67
C CYS A 916 -13.50 29.67 10.16
N SER A 917 -13.69 28.64 10.99
CA SER A 917 -13.53 28.75 12.45
C SER A 917 -12.08 28.95 12.89
N THR A 918 -11.11 28.50 12.09
CA THR A 918 -9.67 28.66 12.35
C THR A 918 -8.90 28.87 11.07
N LYS A 919 -7.85 29.71 11.12
CA LYS A 919 -6.85 29.87 10.04
C LYS A 919 -5.59 29.02 10.25
N LEU A 920 -5.50 28.28 11.35
CA LEU A 920 -4.32 27.49 11.64
C LEU A 920 -4.28 26.25 10.74
N GLN A 921 -3.12 25.96 10.15
CA GLN A 921 -2.95 24.72 9.41
C GLN A 921 -3.23 23.50 10.33
N PRO A 922 -4.17 22.61 9.95
CA PRO A 922 -4.44 21.39 10.71
C PRO A 922 -3.22 20.47 10.79
N ASP A 923 -3.17 19.62 11.82
CA ASP A 923 -2.18 18.53 11.84
C ASP A 923 -2.45 17.62 10.64
N PRO A 924 -1.45 17.27 9.80
CA PRO A 924 -1.69 16.40 8.65
C PRO A 924 -2.30 15.04 8.99
N LEU A 925 -2.16 14.55 10.23
CA LEU A 925 -2.86 13.36 10.73
C LEU A 925 -4.39 13.52 10.87
N THR A 926 -4.91 14.75 10.80
CA THR A 926 -6.35 15.08 10.85
C THR A 926 -7.02 15.10 9.48
N ILE A 927 -6.24 15.14 8.39
CA ILE A 927 -6.74 14.89 7.03
C ILE A 927 -6.27 13.51 6.62
N ARG A 928 -6.94 12.46 7.10
CA ARG A 928 -6.68 11.11 6.62
C ARG A 928 -7.41 10.90 5.30
N ALA A 929 -6.82 10.12 4.40
CA ALA A 929 -7.52 9.64 3.20
C ALA A 929 -8.84 8.92 3.53
N ALA A 930 -9.00 8.41 4.76
CA ALA A 930 -10.22 7.77 5.28
C ALA A 930 -11.26 8.74 5.87
N ASP A 931 -10.89 10.00 6.17
CA ASP A 931 -11.75 10.99 6.82
C ASP A 931 -12.49 11.89 5.80
N VAL A 932 -12.40 11.59 4.50
CA VAL A 932 -13.29 12.19 3.49
C VAL A 932 -14.70 11.66 3.76
N PRO A 933 -15.63 12.46 4.32
CA PRO A 933 -16.93 11.95 4.72
C PRO A 933 -17.76 11.69 3.46
N CYS A 934 -17.77 10.44 2.99
CA CYS A 934 -18.73 10.01 1.98
C CYS A 934 -20.10 9.84 2.66
N SER A 935 -20.90 10.90 2.67
CA SER A 935 -22.34 10.81 2.97
C SER A 935 -23.13 10.81 1.66
N LEU A 936 -23.86 9.71 1.44
CA LEU A 936 -24.78 9.46 0.33
C LEU A 936 -26.09 10.23 0.53
N LEU A 937 -26.24 11.45 -0.01
CA LEU A 937 -27.55 12.10 -0.23
C LEU A 937 -27.50 13.13 -1.40
N GLY A 938 -28.12 12.80 -2.54
CA GLY A 938 -28.66 13.75 -3.55
C GLY A 938 -27.73 14.22 -4.72
N PRO A 939 -28.26 14.50 -5.94
CA PRO A 939 -27.52 14.49 -7.23
C PRO A 939 -26.99 15.89 -7.66
N HIS A 940 -25.89 16.15 -8.40
CA HIS A 940 -24.79 15.44 -9.13
C HIS A 940 -23.49 16.29 -8.97
N TYR A 941 -22.28 15.80 -9.28
CA TYR A 941 -21.37 15.15 -8.34
C TYR A 941 -20.01 15.92 -8.29
N PRO A 942 -19.49 16.31 -7.11
CA PRO A 942 -18.05 16.56 -6.94
C PRO A 942 -17.24 15.28 -7.24
N PRO A 943 -15.92 15.33 -7.54
CA PRO A 943 -15.14 14.11 -7.79
C PRO A 943 -15.25 13.17 -6.58
N GLN A 944 -15.91 12.03 -6.76
CA GLN A 944 -16.07 11.03 -5.72
C GLN A 944 -14.90 10.05 -5.80
N LEU A 945 -14.17 9.94 -4.69
CA LEU A 945 -13.13 8.93 -4.52
C LEU A 945 -13.79 7.65 -3.98
N SER A 946 -13.45 6.52 -4.59
CA SER A 946 -13.80 5.19 -4.11
C SER A 946 -13.10 4.89 -2.77
N LYS A 947 -13.48 3.79 -2.12
CA LYS A 947 -12.77 3.27 -0.93
C LYS A 947 -11.30 2.96 -1.24
N GLU A 948 -11.02 2.62 -2.49
CA GLU A 948 -9.70 2.37 -3.06
C GLU A 948 -8.97 3.68 -3.42
N GLY A 949 -9.57 4.85 -3.15
CA GLY A 949 -9.02 6.19 -3.37
C GLY A 949 -8.87 6.60 -4.83
N ASP A 950 -9.58 5.92 -5.72
CA ASP A 950 -9.64 6.18 -7.16
C ASP A 950 -10.88 6.98 -7.52
N VAL A 951 -10.81 7.85 -8.52
CA VAL A 951 -12.01 8.52 -9.06
C VAL A 951 -12.96 7.49 -9.69
N ILE A 952 -14.23 7.53 -9.26
CA ILE A 952 -15.30 6.76 -9.88
C ILE A 952 -15.73 7.51 -11.14
N ILE A 953 -15.50 6.92 -12.32
CA ILE A 953 -16.10 7.41 -13.56
C ILE A 953 -17.58 7.00 -13.54
N GLY A 954 -18.49 7.97 -13.63
CA GLY A 954 -19.88 7.71 -13.96
C GLY A 954 -19.97 7.13 -15.38
N GLY A 955 -19.94 5.80 -15.50
CA GLY A 955 -20.28 5.10 -16.73
C GLY A 955 -21.79 4.94 -16.84
N VAL A 956 -22.38 5.52 -17.88
CA VAL A 956 -23.77 5.27 -18.29
C VAL A 956 -23.81 3.91 -18.99
N PHE A 957 -24.46 2.92 -18.38
CA PHE A 957 -24.90 1.71 -19.11
C PHE A 957 -26.27 2.01 -19.74
N SER A 958 -26.37 1.85 -21.06
CA SER A 958 -27.59 2.17 -21.82
C SER A 958 -28.66 1.09 -21.60
N ILE A 959 -29.83 1.49 -21.08
CA ILE A 959 -31.05 0.64 -21.03
C ILE A 959 -32.21 1.27 -21.84
N HIS A 960 -32.04 2.47 -22.42
CA HIS A 960 -33.09 3.17 -23.20
C HIS A 960 -32.57 3.75 -24.52
N ILE A 961 -33.38 3.66 -25.58
CA ILE A 961 -32.92 3.64 -26.99
C ILE A 961 -32.95 5.01 -27.71
N LYS A 962 -33.42 6.13 -27.12
CA LYS A 962 -33.40 7.46 -27.80
C LYS A 962 -33.26 8.66 -26.87
N TRP A 963 -32.39 9.61 -27.24
CA TRP A 963 -32.25 10.96 -26.66
C TRP A 963 -32.48 12.03 -27.73
N ASP A 964 -33.05 13.17 -27.34
CA ASP A 964 -33.08 14.39 -28.14
C ASP A 964 -31.90 15.30 -27.73
N GLN A 965 -31.26 15.87 -28.75
CA GLN A 965 -30.15 16.84 -28.82
C GLN A 965 -29.24 17.08 -27.59
N THR A 966 -27.94 16.88 -27.81
CA THR A 966 -26.83 17.27 -26.92
C THR A 966 -26.64 18.79 -26.89
N THR A 967 -26.94 19.43 -25.75
CA THR A 967 -26.45 20.78 -25.43
C THR A 967 -25.30 20.73 -24.42
N THR A 968 -24.21 21.41 -24.76
CA THR A 968 -23.07 21.72 -23.90
C THR A 968 -23.49 22.74 -22.83
N HIS A 969 -23.29 22.41 -21.55
CA HIS A 969 -23.53 23.34 -20.43
C HIS A 969 -22.21 23.88 -19.88
N VAL A 970 -22.18 25.19 -19.61
CA VAL A 970 -21.05 25.90 -19.00
C VAL A 970 -21.31 26.03 -17.50
N PHE A 971 -20.38 25.54 -16.67
CA PHE A 971 -20.52 25.40 -15.21
C PHE A 971 -20.39 26.73 -14.46
N THR A 972 -21.36 27.63 -14.58
CA THR A 972 -21.38 28.89 -13.81
C THR A 972 -22.70 29.18 -13.08
N SER A 973 -23.76 28.37 -13.26
CA SER A 973 -24.98 28.42 -12.44
C SER A 973 -25.85 27.15 -12.59
N VAL A 974 -26.82 26.95 -11.67
CA VAL A 974 -27.70 25.76 -11.58
C VAL A 974 -28.69 25.67 -12.77
N PRO A 975 -28.65 24.63 -13.63
CA PRO A 975 -29.57 24.47 -14.76
C PRO A 975 -30.88 23.74 -14.39
N GLN A 976 -31.98 24.04 -15.08
CA GLN A 976 -33.29 23.39 -14.88
C GLN A 976 -33.38 21.98 -15.51
N GLN A 977 -34.14 21.08 -14.86
CA GLN A 977 -34.31 19.67 -15.23
C GLN A 977 -35.05 19.47 -16.58
N PRO A 978 -34.54 18.61 -17.48
CA PRO A 978 -35.30 18.12 -18.63
C PRO A 978 -36.25 16.97 -18.22
N LYS A 979 -37.40 16.89 -18.90
CA LYS A 979 -38.43 15.85 -18.69
C LYS A 979 -38.19 14.64 -19.58
N CYS A 980 -38.16 13.44 -18.98
CA CYS A 980 -38.08 12.16 -19.69
C CYS A 980 -39.48 11.63 -20.08
N ILE A 981 -39.60 11.02 -21.25
CA ILE A 981 -40.83 10.37 -21.75
C ILE A 981 -40.48 8.94 -22.19
N GLY A 982 -41.01 7.93 -21.48
CA GLY A 982 -41.03 6.52 -21.92
C GLY A 982 -39.89 5.62 -21.42
N LEU A 983 -40.28 4.44 -20.94
CA LEU A 983 -39.42 3.26 -20.66
C LEU A 983 -38.95 2.59 -21.95
#